data_AF-K0E248-F1
#
_entry.id   AF-K0E248-F1
#
_cell.length_a   1.000
_cell.length_b   1.000
_cell.length_c   1.000
_cell.angle_alpha   90.00
_cell.angle_beta   90.00
_cell.angle_gamma   90.00
#
_symmetry.space_group_name_H-M   'P 1'
#
loop_
_entity.id
_entity.type
_entity.pdbx_description
1 polymer ?
#
loop_
_entity_poly.entity_id
_entity_poly.type
_entity_poly.pdbx_seq_one_letter_code
_entity_poly.pdbx_strand_id
1 'polypeptide(L)'
;MSQKDRLPNGGRINRALPLTFTFNGRQYQGYQGDTLASALLANGLRFVARSWKYHRPRGIVTAGVEEPNAVVQLETGAYTVPNARATEVELYQGLVANSVNAKPSIEKDRMAVNQKIARFIPAGFYYKTFMWPRKFWPKYEEVIRDAAGLGKAPEQLDADRYDKCFAHCDVLVVGGGPTGLAAAHAAALSGARVTLVDDQPELGGSLLSCRAEIDGKPALQWVHKIEDELRQMPDVKILSRSTAFGYQDHNLVTVTQRLTDHLPVSQRKGTRELMWKIRAKRVILATGAHERPIVFGNNDLPGVMLASAVSTYLHRYAVLPGRDAVVFTNNDDGYQCALDLKAAGAQVTVIDPRAGESKGTLPALARRYGVKVISGAVITAAHGKLRVASVDVASYANGQVGAKQSELTCDLVAMSGGWSPVLHLFAQSGGKAHWHDQKACFVPGKAMQAETSVGACNGDFTLGQGIRFAVDAGVEAARAAGYIVKRPNAVQVAEISEAKMQPLWLVGGRELATRGPKQFVDFQNDVSAADIFLAAREGFESVEHVKRYTAMGFGTDQGKLGNINGMAILAQALGKTIPETGTTTFRPNYTPVTFGTFAGRELGEFLDPVRKTAVHEWHVENGAEFEDVGNWKRPWYFPKKGEDLHAAVARESLAVRTSVGILDASTLGKIDIQGPDSAKLLNWVYTNPWSKLEVGKCRYGLMLDENGMIFDDGVTVRLGEQHYMMTTTTGGAARVLTWLERWLQTEWPDMRVRLASVTDHWATFAVVGPNSRKVLQKVCHDIDFANAAFPFMSYREGTVAGAASRVMRISFSGELAYEVNVPANVGRAVWEALMAAGAEYDITPYGTETMHVLRAEKGYIIVGQDTDGSMTPYDLGMGGLVAKSKDFLGKRSLTRSDTAKAGRKQLVGLLADDPTFVIPEGSQIVAGPFQGDTAPMLGHVTSSYFSPILKRSIAMAVVKGGLDKIGETVTIPLSSGKQIAAKITSSVFYDSEGARQHVE
;
A
#
# COMPACT_ATOMS: atom_id res chain seq x y z
N MET A 1 42.49 -16.78 -5.20
CA MET A 1 41.86 -15.47 -4.96
C MET A 1 42.08 -15.11 -3.51
N SER A 2 43.10 -14.31 -3.17
CA SER A 2 43.29 -13.86 -1.79
C SER A 2 42.53 -12.56 -1.56
N GLN A 3 41.67 -12.52 -0.54
CA GLN A 3 41.02 -11.29 -0.08
C GLN A 3 42.08 -10.35 0.53
N LYS A 4 42.58 -9.41 -0.27
CA LYS A 4 43.74 -8.56 0.05
C LYS A 4 43.58 -7.73 1.32
N ASP A 5 42.36 -7.35 1.66
CA ASP A 5 42.06 -6.44 2.77
C ASP A 5 41.34 -7.13 3.93
N ARG A 6 41.17 -8.45 3.86
CA ARG A 6 40.70 -9.25 4.99
C ARG A 6 41.84 -9.47 5.98
N LEU A 7 41.59 -9.17 7.25
CA LEU A 7 42.47 -9.52 8.35
C LEU A 7 42.52 -11.06 8.52
N PRO A 8 43.66 -11.62 8.95
CA PRO A 8 43.82 -13.07 9.07
C PRO A 8 42.87 -13.67 10.12
N ASN A 9 42.55 -12.91 11.17
CA ASN A 9 41.79 -13.36 12.33
C ASN A 9 40.63 -12.38 12.62
N GLY A 10 39.69 -12.82 13.45
CA GLY A 10 38.56 -12.00 13.90
C GLY A 10 37.40 -11.94 12.90
N GLY A 11 36.45 -11.05 13.20
CA GLY A 11 35.18 -10.93 12.50
C GLY A 11 34.12 -11.91 13.02
N ARG A 12 32.86 -11.54 12.84
CA ARG A 12 31.65 -12.35 13.05
C ARG A 12 31.28 -13.08 11.75
N ILE A 13 32.27 -13.72 11.14
CA ILE A 13 32.14 -14.45 9.89
C ILE A 13 32.55 -15.90 10.10
N ASN A 14 31.89 -16.83 9.42
CA ASN A 14 32.22 -18.24 9.48
C ASN A 14 33.27 -18.57 8.41
N ARG A 15 34.55 -18.55 8.81
CA ARG A 15 35.69 -18.85 7.91
C ARG A 15 35.73 -20.29 7.42
N ALA A 16 34.98 -21.21 8.05
CA ALA A 16 34.85 -22.59 7.58
C ALA A 16 33.87 -22.73 6.41
N LEU A 17 33.04 -21.72 6.15
CA LEU A 17 32.06 -21.70 5.06
C LEU A 17 32.34 -20.54 4.09
N PRO A 18 33.33 -20.71 3.19
CA PRO A 18 33.57 -19.77 2.11
C PRO A 18 32.39 -19.78 1.12
N LEU A 19 32.02 -18.60 0.64
CA LEU A 19 30.95 -18.39 -0.34
C LEU A 19 31.53 -17.76 -1.60
N THR A 20 30.96 -18.08 -2.76
CA THR A 20 31.27 -17.40 -4.03
C THR A 20 30.09 -16.56 -4.48
N PHE A 21 30.35 -15.35 -4.97
CA PHE A 21 29.33 -14.44 -5.51
C PHE A 21 29.85 -13.73 -6.77
N THR A 22 28.93 -13.16 -7.54
CA THR A 22 29.26 -12.42 -8.76
C THR A 22 28.87 -10.96 -8.60
N PHE A 23 29.82 -10.06 -8.86
CA PHE A 23 29.58 -8.62 -8.91
C PHE A 23 30.07 -8.04 -10.25
N ASN A 24 29.19 -7.34 -10.97
CA ASN A 24 29.50 -6.78 -12.31
C ASN A 24 30.10 -7.83 -13.27
N GLY A 25 29.53 -9.05 -13.26
CA GLY A 25 29.97 -10.17 -14.10
C GLY A 25 31.31 -10.82 -13.70
N ARG A 26 31.92 -10.42 -12.58
CA ARG A 26 33.15 -11.04 -12.06
C ARG A 26 32.88 -11.80 -10.78
N GLN A 27 33.49 -12.97 -10.64
CA GLN A 27 33.36 -13.81 -9.45
C GLN A 27 34.33 -13.35 -8.35
N TYR A 28 33.84 -13.34 -7.12
CA TYR A 28 34.57 -13.01 -5.90
C TYR A 28 34.27 -14.02 -4.80
N GLN A 29 35.08 -14.01 -3.75
CA GLN A 29 34.92 -14.88 -2.58
C GLN A 29 34.52 -14.06 -1.34
N GLY A 30 33.65 -14.60 -0.50
CA GLY A 30 33.29 -14.09 0.82
C GLY A 30 33.15 -15.25 1.82
N TYR A 31 32.57 -14.98 2.98
CA TYR A 31 32.25 -15.98 3.99
C TYR A 31 30.80 -15.81 4.46
N GLN A 32 30.20 -16.88 4.96
CA GLN A 32 28.91 -16.75 5.65
C GLN A 32 29.06 -15.76 6.82
N GLY A 33 28.10 -14.84 6.94
CA GLY A 33 28.15 -13.71 7.88
C GLY A 33 28.66 -12.41 7.26
N ASP A 34 29.27 -12.43 6.08
CA ASP A 34 29.51 -11.21 5.31
C ASP A 34 28.19 -10.59 4.83
N THR A 35 28.18 -9.27 4.71
CA THR A 35 27.30 -8.55 3.77
C THR A 35 28.00 -8.39 2.42
N LEU A 36 27.24 -8.15 1.35
CA LEU A 36 27.82 -7.85 0.03
C LEU A 36 28.85 -6.70 0.11
N ALA A 37 28.55 -5.63 0.85
CA ALA A 37 29.49 -4.52 1.05
C ALA A 37 30.80 -4.95 1.73
N SER A 38 30.72 -5.74 2.80
CA SER A 38 31.90 -6.24 3.51
C SER A 38 32.76 -7.16 2.62
N ALA A 39 32.13 -8.03 1.83
CA ALA A 39 32.81 -8.91 0.91
C ALA A 39 33.49 -8.14 -0.23
N LEU A 40 32.84 -7.10 -0.78
CA LEU A 40 33.45 -6.22 -1.79
C LEU A 40 34.70 -5.51 -1.24
N LEU A 41 34.62 -4.94 -0.04
CA LEU A 41 35.76 -4.28 0.60
C LEU A 41 36.92 -5.25 0.86
N ALA A 42 36.63 -6.46 1.36
CA ALA A 42 37.62 -7.50 1.62
C ALA A 42 38.41 -7.93 0.36
N ASN A 43 37.74 -7.90 -0.79
CA ASN A 43 38.35 -8.18 -2.11
C ASN A 43 39.04 -6.96 -2.72
N GLY A 44 39.14 -5.84 -2.00
CA GLY A 44 39.84 -4.64 -2.46
C GLY A 44 39.04 -3.72 -3.39
N LEU A 45 37.72 -3.93 -3.51
CA LEU A 45 36.87 -3.04 -4.29
C LEU A 45 36.51 -1.81 -3.44
N ARG A 46 36.92 -0.64 -3.92
CA ARG A 46 36.57 0.66 -3.31
C ARG A 46 35.57 1.45 -4.15
N PHE A 47 35.71 1.37 -5.47
CA PHE A 47 34.81 1.99 -6.43
C PHE A 47 33.73 0.98 -6.83
N VAL A 48 32.49 1.20 -6.39
CA VAL A 48 31.39 0.24 -6.54
C VAL A 48 30.17 0.81 -7.26
N ALA A 49 30.05 2.14 -7.34
CA ALA A 49 28.88 2.81 -7.93
C ALA A 49 29.26 4.15 -8.55
N ARG A 50 28.38 4.69 -9.40
CA ARG A 50 28.46 6.05 -9.94
C ARG A 50 27.34 6.90 -9.34
N SER A 51 27.63 8.17 -9.06
CA SER A 51 26.64 9.09 -8.52
C SER A 51 25.51 9.38 -9.51
N TRP A 52 24.32 9.69 -9.01
CA TRP A 52 23.10 9.83 -9.80
C TRP A 52 23.18 10.85 -10.94
N LYS A 53 23.61 12.08 -10.64
CA LYS A 53 23.55 13.22 -11.56
C LYS A 53 24.89 13.47 -12.25
N TYR A 54 25.97 13.46 -11.48
CA TYR A 54 27.30 13.80 -11.94
C TYR A 54 28.10 12.59 -12.42
N HIS A 55 27.62 11.36 -12.19
CA HIS A 55 28.35 10.13 -12.51
C HIS A 55 29.77 10.12 -11.94
N ARG A 56 29.94 10.68 -10.73
CA ARG A 56 31.20 10.68 -9.99
C ARG A 56 31.48 9.28 -9.44
N PRO A 57 32.74 8.84 -9.34
CA PRO A 57 33.06 7.58 -8.70
C PRO A 57 32.61 7.58 -7.24
N ARG A 58 31.87 6.55 -6.81
CA ARG A 58 31.37 6.39 -5.44
C ARG A 58 31.81 5.05 -4.85
N GLY A 59 32.13 5.10 -3.56
CA GLY A 59 32.43 3.94 -2.73
C GLY A 59 31.39 3.75 -1.63
N ILE A 60 31.52 2.64 -0.91
CA ILE A 60 30.76 2.36 0.31
C ILE A 60 31.13 3.41 1.36
N VAL A 61 30.13 4.01 2.04
CA VAL A 61 30.34 5.09 3.02
C VAL A 61 30.01 4.64 4.43
N THR A 62 29.06 3.71 4.57
CA THR A 62 28.42 3.33 5.83
C THR A 62 28.50 1.81 6.02
N ALA A 63 27.85 1.25 7.05
CA ALA A 63 27.77 -0.20 7.26
C ALA A 63 26.35 -0.70 7.58
N GLY A 64 25.33 0.12 7.34
CA GLY A 64 23.95 -0.17 7.71
C GLY A 64 22.91 0.36 6.72
N VAL A 65 21.71 0.62 7.22
CA VAL A 65 20.55 1.09 6.46
C VAL A 65 20.66 2.56 6.03
N GLU A 66 21.72 3.26 6.43
CA GLU A 66 22.03 4.64 6.08
C GLU A 66 22.90 4.77 4.82
N GLU A 67 23.26 3.65 4.17
CA GLU A 67 24.09 3.62 2.96
C GLU A 67 23.45 4.34 1.76
N PRO A 68 24.08 5.39 1.21
CA PRO A 68 23.54 6.14 0.07
C PRO A 68 24.13 5.73 -1.29
N ASN A 69 25.33 5.12 -1.32
CA ASN A 69 26.11 4.96 -2.55
C ASN A 69 26.07 3.54 -3.10
N ALA A 70 26.31 2.53 -2.24
CA ALA A 70 26.43 1.13 -2.65
C ALA A 70 25.06 0.48 -2.89
N VAL A 71 24.29 1.09 -3.79
CA VAL A 71 23.00 0.62 -4.28
C VAL A 71 23.23 -0.29 -5.50
N VAL A 72 22.62 -1.48 -5.49
CA VAL A 72 22.86 -2.54 -6.49
C VAL A 72 21.55 -3.10 -7.05
N GLN A 73 21.65 -3.70 -8.22
CA GLN A 73 20.65 -4.60 -8.79
C GLN A 73 21.00 -6.02 -8.35
N LEU A 74 20.09 -6.72 -7.66
CA LEU A 74 20.28 -8.13 -7.33
C LEU A 74 19.54 -9.04 -8.31
N GLU A 75 20.15 -10.20 -8.55
CA GLU A 75 19.59 -11.33 -9.29
C GLU A 75 19.09 -10.96 -10.70
N THR A 76 18.35 -11.87 -11.33
CA THR A 76 17.83 -11.72 -12.70
C THR A 76 16.43 -12.34 -12.82
N GLY A 77 15.71 -12.02 -13.91
CA GLY A 77 14.38 -12.56 -14.20
C GLY A 77 13.35 -12.24 -13.10
N ALA A 78 12.53 -13.22 -12.74
CA ALA A 78 11.49 -13.11 -11.71
C ALA A 78 11.97 -12.81 -10.29
N TYR A 79 13.27 -12.99 -9.99
CA TYR A 79 13.85 -12.76 -8.66
C TYR A 79 14.60 -11.43 -8.54
N THR A 80 14.54 -10.61 -9.60
CA THR A 80 15.25 -9.33 -9.70
C THR A 80 14.83 -8.37 -8.59
N VAL A 81 15.77 -7.88 -7.79
CA VAL A 81 15.51 -6.84 -6.77
C VAL A 81 16.26 -5.56 -7.14
N PRO A 82 15.56 -4.48 -7.53
CA PRO A 82 16.19 -3.20 -7.80
C PRO A 82 16.54 -2.45 -6.52
N ASN A 83 17.60 -1.64 -6.61
CA ASN A 83 17.99 -0.68 -5.57
C ASN A 83 18.26 -1.27 -4.18
N ALA A 84 18.74 -2.52 -4.11
CA ALA A 84 19.15 -3.11 -2.85
C ALA A 84 20.42 -2.41 -2.33
N ARG A 85 20.54 -2.22 -1.02
CA ARG A 85 21.74 -1.64 -0.41
C ARG A 85 22.71 -2.75 -0.05
N ALA A 86 23.92 -2.72 -0.60
CA ALA A 86 24.91 -3.78 -0.41
C ALA A 86 25.28 -4.02 1.08
N THR A 87 25.06 -3.03 1.94
CA THR A 87 25.28 -3.10 3.39
C THR A 87 24.23 -3.93 4.14
N GLU A 88 23.03 -4.11 3.58
CA GLU A 88 21.96 -4.93 4.16
C GLU A 88 21.85 -6.33 3.54
N VAL A 89 22.52 -6.56 2.41
CA VAL A 89 22.45 -7.83 1.68
C VAL A 89 23.40 -8.83 2.34
N GLU A 90 22.87 -9.75 3.13
CA GLU A 90 23.61 -10.93 3.63
C GLU A 90 24.12 -11.75 2.45
N LEU A 91 25.40 -12.12 2.48
CA LEU A 91 26.04 -12.87 1.43
C LEU A 91 25.59 -14.34 1.49
N TYR A 92 25.19 -14.90 0.36
CA TYR A 92 24.90 -16.31 0.19
C TYR A 92 25.60 -16.89 -1.05
N GLN A 93 25.67 -18.22 -1.10
CA GLN A 93 26.30 -18.94 -2.20
C GLN A 93 25.60 -18.64 -3.53
N GLY A 94 26.37 -18.16 -4.50
CA GLY A 94 25.89 -17.90 -5.86
C GLY A 94 25.17 -16.57 -6.05
N LEU A 95 25.19 -15.67 -5.06
CA LEU A 95 24.59 -14.32 -5.17
C LEU A 95 25.07 -13.59 -6.42
N VAL A 96 24.15 -12.94 -7.13
CA VAL A 96 24.45 -12.11 -8.31
C VAL A 96 24.05 -10.66 -8.05
N ALA A 97 25.00 -9.74 -8.20
CA ALA A 97 24.76 -8.30 -8.04
C ALA A 97 25.43 -7.48 -9.15
N ASN A 98 24.84 -6.36 -9.52
CA ASN A 98 25.40 -5.40 -10.48
C ASN A 98 25.25 -3.97 -9.97
N SER A 99 26.23 -3.12 -10.26
CA SER A 99 26.15 -1.68 -10.05
C SER A 99 25.01 -1.09 -10.86
N VAL A 100 24.28 -0.16 -10.25
CA VAL A 100 23.25 0.62 -10.93
C VAL A 100 23.84 1.91 -11.54
N ASN A 101 23.09 2.53 -12.45
CA ASN A 101 23.41 3.84 -13.03
C ASN A 101 24.83 3.98 -13.66
N ALA A 102 25.30 2.96 -14.37
CA ALA A 102 26.56 3.03 -15.13
C ALA A 102 26.46 2.23 -16.44
N LYS A 103 26.84 2.83 -17.58
CA LYS A 103 26.80 2.15 -18.91
C LYS A 103 28.05 2.45 -19.76
N PRO A 104 28.73 1.44 -20.34
CA PRO A 104 28.46 -0.01 -20.23
C PRO A 104 29.02 -0.66 -18.95
N SER A 105 29.91 0.02 -18.23
CA SER A 105 30.44 -0.41 -16.93
C SER A 105 30.76 0.81 -16.06
N ILE A 106 31.02 0.59 -14.77
CA ILE A 106 31.41 1.67 -13.86
C ILE A 106 32.72 2.36 -14.28
N GLU A 107 33.68 1.64 -14.86
CA GLU A 107 34.97 2.20 -15.30
C GLU A 107 34.85 3.00 -16.59
N LYS A 108 34.00 2.56 -17.52
CA LYS A 108 33.86 3.15 -18.87
C LYS A 108 32.54 3.91 -19.05
N ASP A 109 31.98 4.43 -17.97
CA ASP A 109 30.68 5.08 -17.97
C ASP A 109 30.62 6.32 -18.90
N ARG A 110 29.73 6.27 -19.90
CA ARG A 110 29.59 7.34 -20.91
C ARG A 110 29.18 8.68 -20.29
N MET A 111 28.37 8.64 -19.24
CA MET A 111 27.84 9.84 -18.59
C MET A 111 28.84 10.49 -17.61
N ALA A 112 30.01 9.89 -17.39
CA ALA A 112 31.09 10.51 -16.62
C ALA A 112 31.56 11.86 -17.20
N VAL A 113 31.24 12.16 -18.47
CA VAL A 113 31.45 13.49 -19.08
C VAL A 113 30.71 14.61 -18.35
N ASN A 114 29.59 14.32 -17.66
CA ASN A 114 28.81 15.28 -16.88
C ASN A 114 29.67 15.99 -15.82
N GLN A 115 30.73 15.34 -15.33
CA GLN A 115 31.68 15.96 -14.40
C GLN A 115 32.36 17.21 -14.98
N LYS A 116 32.70 17.20 -16.28
CA LYS A 116 33.37 18.34 -16.95
C LYS A 116 32.46 19.54 -17.14
N ILE A 117 31.14 19.32 -17.20
CA ILE A 117 30.12 20.34 -17.39
C ILE A 117 29.30 20.61 -16.11
N ALA A 118 29.69 20.03 -14.96
CA ALA A 118 28.91 20.07 -13.72
C ALA A 118 28.54 21.48 -13.24
N ARG A 119 29.35 22.51 -13.59
CA ARG A 119 29.05 23.93 -13.31
C ARG A 119 27.76 24.44 -13.98
N PHE A 120 27.36 23.84 -15.09
CA PHE A 120 26.15 24.18 -15.83
C PHE A 120 24.94 23.34 -15.42
N ILE A 121 25.12 22.43 -14.46
CA ILE A 121 24.09 21.52 -13.96
C ILE A 121 23.88 21.75 -12.45
N PRO A 122 23.49 22.98 -12.01
CA PRO A 122 23.18 23.25 -10.60
C PRO A 122 21.88 22.53 -10.17
N ALA A 123 21.51 22.61 -8.89
CA ALA A 123 20.13 22.30 -8.48
C ALA A 123 19.10 23.10 -9.30
N GLY A 124 17.96 22.47 -9.59
CA GLY A 124 16.87 23.06 -10.36
C GLY A 124 17.16 23.38 -11.84
N PHE A 125 18.31 22.98 -12.40
CA PHE A 125 18.69 23.34 -13.78
C PHE A 125 17.64 22.89 -14.82
N TYR A 126 17.05 21.70 -14.63
CA TYR A 126 16.10 21.13 -15.57
C TYR A 126 14.79 21.92 -15.63
N TYR A 127 14.34 22.50 -14.51
CA TYR A 127 13.20 23.42 -14.49
C TYR A 127 13.46 24.69 -15.31
N LYS A 128 14.71 25.17 -15.28
CA LYS A 128 15.12 26.41 -15.96
C LYS A 128 15.38 26.20 -17.46
N THR A 129 15.87 25.02 -17.83
CA THR A 129 16.34 24.75 -19.19
C THR A 129 15.33 23.98 -20.04
N PHE A 130 14.63 22.99 -19.49
CA PHE A 130 13.83 22.05 -20.29
C PHE A 130 12.33 22.30 -20.26
N MET A 131 11.80 23.11 -19.34
CA MET A 131 10.37 23.46 -19.35
C MET A 131 9.99 24.41 -20.50
N TRP A 132 10.98 24.96 -21.22
CA TRP A 132 10.79 25.83 -22.37
C TRP A 132 11.59 25.35 -23.59
N PRO A 133 11.01 25.33 -24.80
CA PRO A 133 9.60 25.55 -25.09
C PRO A 133 8.73 24.34 -24.70
N ARG A 134 7.53 24.59 -24.14
CA ARG A 134 6.61 23.56 -23.61
C ARG A 134 6.38 22.36 -24.56
N LYS A 135 6.35 22.61 -25.88
CA LYS A 135 6.17 21.57 -26.91
C LYS A 135 7.26 20.48 -26.93
N PHE A 136 8.44 20.76 -26.37
CA PHE A 136 9.54 19.80 -26.31
C PHE A 136 9.63 19.06 -24.98
N TRP A 137 8.88 19.49 -23.96
CA TRP A 137 8.86 18.83 -22.65
C TRP A 137 8.61 17.32 -22.74
N PRO A 138 7.65 16.79 -23.52
CA PRO A 138 7.44 15.34 -23.61
C PRO A 138 8.69 14.57 -24.06
N LYS A 139 9.46 15.14 -25.00
CA LYS A 139 10.70 14.52 -25.49
C LYS A 139 11.84 14.62 -24.47
N TYR A 140 11.97 15.78 -23.80
CA TYR A 140 12.96 15.95 -22.74
C TYR A 140 12.66 15.03 -21.56
N GLU A 141 11.39 14.90 -21.19
CA GLU A 141 10.93 14.05 -20.11
C GLU A 141 11.26 12.57 -20.37
N GLU A 142 11.07 12.07 -21.59
CA GLU A 142 11.45 10.70 -21.97
C GLU A 142 12.95 10.45 -21.74
N VAL A 143 13.81 11.32 -22.29
CA VAL A 143 15.27 11.19 -22.14
C VAL A 143 15.72 11.35 -20.67
N ILE A 144 15.10 12.27 -19.93
CA ILE A 144 15.41 12.50 -18.52
C ILE A 144 14.98 11.30 -17.68
N ARG A 145 13.80 10.71 -17.92
CA ARG A 145 13.32 9.51 -17.20
C ARG A 145 14.26 8.32 -17.41
N ASP A 146 14.71 8.10 -18.64
CA ASP A 146 15.68 7.05 -18.97
C ASP A 146 17.04 7.25 -18.30
N ALA A 147 17.44 8.51 -18.07
CA ALA A 147 18.71 8.87 -17.44
C ALA A 147 18.63 8.99 -15.90
N ALA A 148 17.44 9.19 -15.33
CA ALA A 148 17.26 9.53 -13.91
C ALA A 148 17.04 8.32 -12.98
N GLY A 149 16.84 7.11 -13.51
CA GLY A 149 16.66 5.89 -12.71
C GLY A 149 17.98 5.29 -12.21
N LEU A 150 17.94 4.66 -11.01
CA LEU A 150 19.05 3.83 -10.51
C LEU A 150 18.91 2.40 -11.04
N GLY A 151 18.24 1.51 -10.30
CA GLY A 151 17.94 0.13 -10.66
C GLY A 151 16.73 -0.01 -11.60
N LYS A 152 16.55 -1.22 -12.16
CA LYS A 152 15.46 -1.55 -13.08
C LYS A 152 14.48 -2.52 -12.42
N ALA A 153 13.19 -2.20 -12.53
CA ALA A 153 12.13 -3.12 -12.11
C ALA A 153 12.14 -4.40 -12.97
N PRO A 154 11.72 -5.57 -12.41
CA PRO A 154 11.56 -6.79 -13.19
C PRO A 154 10.49 -6.64 -14.28
N GLU A 155 10.71 -7.29 -15.42
CA GLU A 155 9.71 -7.43 -16.50
C GLU A 155 8.87 -8.71 -16.34
N GLN A 156 9.31 -9.64 -15.49
CA GLN A 156 8.62 -10.89 -15.19
C GLN A 156 7.82 -10.75 -13.89
N LEU A 157 6.77 -11.57 -13.75
CA LEU A 157 6.04 -11.69 -12.49
C LEU A 157 6.97 -12.17 -11.37
N ASP A 158 6.81 -11.58 -10.19
CA ASP A 158 7.55 -11.98 -9.00
C ASP A 158 7.24 -13.44 -8.65
N ALA A 159 8.29 -14.24 -8.50
CA ALA A 159 8.18 -15.67 -8.18
C ALA A 159 8.09 -15.93 -6.67
N ASP A 160 8.37 -14.93 -5.83
CA ASP A 160 8.36 -15.07 -4.39
C ASP A 160 6.93 -15.02 -3.81
N ARG A 161 6.77 -15.65 -2.63
CA ARG A 161 5.52 -15.62 -1.86
C ARG A 161 5.65 -14.68 -0.68
N TYR A 162 4.56 -13.99 -0.37
CA TYR A 162 4.46 -13.05 0.76
C TYR A 162 3.24 -13.37 1.62
N ASP A 163 3.33 -13.14 2.92
CA ASP A 163 2.23 -13.38 3.86
C ASP A 163 2.13 -12.24 4.89
N LYS A 164 1.01 -12.19 5.61
CA LYS A 164 0.73 -11.20 6.67
C LYS A 164 0.41 -11.92 7.98
N CYS A 165 0.86 -11.37 9.10
CA CYS A 165 0.57 -11.86 10.44
C CYS A 165 0.07 -10.73 11.35
N PHE A 166 -0.94 -11.01 12.18
CA PHE A 166 -1.48 -10.08 13.17
C PHE A 166 -1.12 -10.58 14.57
N ALA A 167 -0.53 -9.72 15.39
CA ALA A 167 -0.05 -10.09 16.72
C ALA A 167 -0.39 -9.02 17.76
N HIS A 168 -0.46 -9.46 19.02
CA HIS A 168 -0.57 -8.58 20.18
C HIS A 168 0.57 -8.89 21.16
N CYS A 169 1.04 -7.86 21.87
CA CYS A 169 1.98 -8.01 22.98
C CYS A 169 1.72 -6.97 24.06
N ASP A 170 2.25 -7.21 25.25
CA ASP A 170 2.16 -6.25 26.36
C ASP A 170 3.25 -5.18 26.22
N VAL A 171 4.48 -5.59 25.86
CA VAL A 171 5.58 -4.67 25.58
C VAL A 171 6.23 -5.01 24.24
N LEU A 172 6.24 -4.05 23.32
CA LEU A 172 7.03 -4.13 22.08
C LEU A 172 8.31 -3.34 22.27
N VAL A 173 9.46 -3.96 22.02
CA VAL A 173 10.77 -3.29 22.00
C VAL A 173 11.29 -3.26 20.57
N VAL A 174 11.65 -2.08 20.07
CA VAL A 174 12.17 -1.88 18.72
C VAL A 174 13.64 -1.48 18.77
N GLY A 175 14.51 -2.34 18.25
CA GLY A 175 15.96 -2.27 18.34
C GLY A 175 16.48 -3.27 19.37
N GLY A 176 17.38 -4.14 18.93
CA GLY A 176 18.04 -5.21 19.68
C GLY A 176 19.46 -4.86 20.12
N GLY A 177 19.78 -3.56 20.21
CA GLY A 177 21.02 -3.06 20.81
C GLY A 177 21.07 -3.23 22.33
N PRO A 178 22.11 -2.71 23.01
CA PRO A 178 22.28 -2.86 24.46
C PRO A 178 21.08 -2.34 25.26
N THR A 179 20.50 -1.20 24.87
CA THR A 179 19.32 -0.64 25.53
C THR A 179 18.06 -1.45 25.23
N GLY A 180 17.89 -1.91 24.00
CA GLY A 180 16.78 -2.77 23.62
C GLY A 180 16.75 -4.10 24.38
N LEU A 181 17.89 -4.78 24.42
CA LEU A 181 18.07 -6.03 25.18
C LEU A 181 17.79 -5.83 26.67
N ALA A 182 18.34 -4.77 27.27
CA ALA A 182 18.11 -4.46 28.68
C ALA A 182 16.63 -4.18 28.99
N ALA A 183 15.95 -3.41 28.13
CA ALA A 183 14.53 -3.10 28.28
C ALA A 183 13.65 -4.35 28.09
N ALA A 184 13.91 -5.15 27.06
CA ALA A 184 13.18 -6.38 26.78
C ALA A 184 13.32 -7.37 27.94
N HIS A 185 14.55 -7.57 28.44
CA HIS A 185 14.82 -8.44 29.58
C HIS A 185 14.15 -7.95 30.86
N ALA A 186 14.26 -6.66 31.17
CA ALA A 186 13.60 -6.08 32.35
C ALA A 186 12.07 -6.24 32.31
N ALA A 187 11.45 -6.07 31.14
CA ALA A 187 10.02 -6.30 30.97
C ALA A 187 9.65 -7.78 31.08
N ALA A 188 10.41 -8.66 30.42
CA ALA A 188 10.13 -10.09 30.34
C ALA A 188 10.24 -10.81 31.69
N LEU A 189 11.13 -10.36 32.59
CA LEU A 189 11.25 -10.91 33.96
C LEU A 189 9.96 -10.81 34.79
N SER A 190 9.00 -9.98 34.39
CA SER A 190 7.68 -9.88 35.02
C SER A 190 6.66 -10.91 34.52
N GLY A 191 6.98 -11.67 33.46
CA GLY A 191 6.04 -12.54 32.74
C GLY A 191 5.17 -11.81 31.70
N ALA A 192 5.48 -10.55 31.37
CA ALA A 192 4.82 -9.82 30.30
C ALA A 192 5.09 -10.46 28.93
N ARG A 193 4.11 -10.42 28.01
CA ARG A 193 4.36 -10.82 26.61
C ARG A 193 5.19 -9.76 25.92
N VAL A 194 6.44 -10.09 25.62
CA VAL A 194 7.41 -9.16 25.02
C VAL A 194 7.68 -9.57 23.58
N THR A 195 7.54 -8.63 22.65
CA THR A 195 8.11 -8.80 21.30
C THR A 195 9.32 -7.89 21.16
N LEU A 196 10.49 -8.44 20.83
CA LEU A 196 11.70 -7.70 20.48
C LEU A 196 11.92 -7.76 18.97
N VAL A 197 12.04 -6.61 18.31
CA VAL A 197 12.22 -6.48 16.86
C VAL A 197 13.56 -5.85 16.57
N ASP A 198 14.36 -6.46 15.69
CA ASP A 198 15.62 -5.89 15.22
C ASP A 198 15.86 -6.22 13.73
N ASP A 199 16.40 -5.25 12.98
CA ASP A 199 16.61 -5.37 11.54
C ASP A 199 17.83 -6.23 11.19
N GLN A 200 18.76 -6.44 12.13
CA GLN A 200 19.96 -7.22 11.93
C GLN A 200 19.70 -8.73 12.09
N PRO A 201 20.57 -9.58 11.50
CA PRO A 201 20.49 -11.03 11.69
C PRO A 201 20.85 -11.50 13.10
N GLU A 202 21.57 -10.69 13.87
CA GLU A 202 22.05 -10.98 15.22
C GLU A 202 21.81 -9.76 16.14
N LEU A 203 21.43 -10.02 17.39
CA LEU A 203 21.23 -8.98 18.40
C LEU A 203 22.57 -8.41 18.91
N GLY A 204 22.51 -7.26 19.58
CA GLY A 204 23.66 -6.58 20.17
C GLY A 204 23.92 -5.18 19.61
N GLY A 205 23.39 -4.85 18.43
CA GLY A 205 23.45 -3.51 17.85
C GLY A 205 24.88 -2.96 17.81
N SER A 206 25.12 -1.79 18.41
CA SER A 206 26.45 -1.16 18.42
C SER A 206 27.54 -1.99 19.10
N LEU A 207 27.20 -2.89 20.04
CA LEU A 207 28.17 -3.74 20.73
C LEU A 207 28.83 -4.77 19.81
N LEU A 208 28.20 -5.10 18.68
CA LEU A 208 28.80 -5.97 17.67
C LEU A 208 29.98 -5.28 16.94
N SER A 209 30.06 -3.95 17.00
CA SER A 209 31.03 -3.12 16.28
C SER A 209 32.08 -2.47 17.18
N CYS A 210 32.21 -2.89 18.44
CA CYS A 210 33.21 -2.34 19.36
C CYS A 210 33.73 -3.39 20.37
N ARG A 211 34.70 -3.01 21.19
CA ARG A 211 35.30 -3.85 22.24
C ARG A 211 34.92 -3.40 23.66
N ALA A 212 33.66 -3.02 23.84
CA ALA A 212 33.16 -2.60 25.15
C ALA A 212 33.20 -3.75 26.17
N GLU A 213 33.30 -3.40 27.45
CA GLU A 213 33.21 -4.33 28.57
C GLU A 213 31.98 -4.04 29.43
N ILE A 214 31.31 -5.09 29.88
CA ILE A 214 30.20 -5.07 30.82
C ILE A 214 30.53 -6.09 31.92
N ASP A 215 30.46 -5.68 33.18
CA ASP A 215 30.85 -6.47 34.36
C ASP A 215 32.29 -7.01 34.27
N GLY A 216 33.22 -6.20 33.71
CA GLY A 216 34.63 -6.56 33.52
C GLY A 216 34.87 -7.69 32.52
N LYS A 217 33.88 -7.99 31.66
CA LYS A 217 33.97 -9.01 30.61
C LYS A 217 33.60 -8.42 29.26
N PRO A 218 33.99 -9.03 28.13
CA PRO A 218 33.57 -8.59 26.81
C PRO A 218 32.05 -8.48 26.71
N ALA A 219 31.53 -7.33 26.26
CA ALA A 219 30.09 -7.02 26.27
C ALA A 219 29.23 -8.04 25.50
N LEU A 220 29.80 -8.72 24.51
CA LEU A 220 29.10 -9.77 23.75
C LEU A 220 28.77 -11.01 24.59
N GLN A 221 29.51 -11.28 25.66
CA GLN A 221 29.13 -12.34 26.61
C GLN A 221 27.83 -11.97 27.33
N TRP A 222 27.63 -10.68 27.65
CA TRP A 222 26.38 -10.19 28.22
C TRP A 222 25.25 -10.26 27.19
N VAL A 223 25.48 -9.89 25.92
CA VAL A 223 24.49 -9.98 24.84
C VAL A 223 23.98 -11.42 24.70
N HIS A 224 24.88 -12.40 24.53
CA HIS A 224 24.48 -13.80 24.38
C HIS A 224 23.73 -14.31 25.61
N LYS A 225 24.19 -13.96 26.82
CA LYS A 225 23.50 -14.35 28.06
C LYS A 225 22.05 -13.85 28.09
N ILE A 226 21.84 -12.56 27.81
CA ILE A 226 20.49 -11.97 27.84
C ILE A 226 19.61 -12.53 26.72
N GLU A 227 20.17 -12.74 25.52
CA GLU A 227 19.46 -13.37 24.42
C GLU A 227 19.03 -14.80 24.77
N ASP A 228 19.92 -15.61 25.35
CA ASP A 228 19.63 -16.98 25.78
C ASP A 228 18.53 -17.00 26.85
N GLU A 229 18.59 -16.11 27.84
CA GLU A 229 17.57 -15.94 28.87
C GLU A 229 16.21 -15.57 28.25
N LEU A 230 16.19 -14.60 27.33
CA LEU A 230 14.97 -14.18 26.63
C LEU A 230 14.37 -15.30 25.77
N ARG A 231 15.19 -16.07 25.06
CA ARG A 231 14.72 -17.19 24.20
C ARG A 231 14.09 -18.33 25.00
N GLN A 232 14.48 -18.49 26.26
CA GLN A 232 13.93 -19.51 27.16
C GLN A 232 12.59 -19.08 27.79
N MET A 233 12.21 -17.81 27.69
CA MET A 233 10.95 -17.30 28.24
C MET A 233 9.78 -17.53 27.26
N PRO A 234 8.70 -18.22 27.67
CA PRO A 234 7.63 -18.64 26.76
C PRO A 234 6.83 -17.47 26.15
N ASP A 235 6.74 -16.35 26.87
CA ASP A 235 6.01 -15.16 26.46
C ASP A 235 6.87 -14.13 25.72
N VAL A 236 8.11 -14.48 25.38
CA VAL A 236 9.03 -13.63 24.63
C VAL A 236 9.12 -14.09 23.17
N LYS A 237 8.98 -13.14 22.25
CA LYS A 237 9.22 -13.35 20.82
C LYS A 237 10.33 -12.44 20.33
N ILE A 238 11.37 -13.03 19.74
CA ILE A 238 12.45 -12.29 19.10
C ILE A 238 12.28 -12.38 17.59
N LEU A 239 12.15 -11.23 16.94
CA LEU A 239 12.05 -11.06 15.50
C LEU A 239 13.35 -10.40 15.00
N SER A 240 14.33 -11.21 14.60
CA SER A 240 15.54 -10.77 13.89
C SER A 240 15.25 -10.59 12.39
N ARG A 241 16.14 -9.91 11.64
CA ARG A 241 15.94 -9.59 10.21
C ARG A 241 14.60 -8.90 9.96
N SER A 242 14.18 -8.10 10.93
CA SER A 242 12.82 -7.58 11.04
C SER A 242 12.85 -6.07 11.24
N THR A 243 12.43 -5.33 10.24
CA THR A 243 12.44 -3.85 10.31
C THR A 243 11.06 -3.34 10.69
N ALA A 244 10.95 -2.74 11.87
CA ALA A 244 9.80 -1.91 12.22
C ALA A 244 9.81 -0.65 11.34
N PHE A 245 8.91 -0.60 10.36
CA PHE A 245 8.95 0.40 9.32
C PHE A 245 7.87 1.48 9.44
N GLY A 246 6.82 1.22 10.22
CA GLY A 246 5.68 2.10 10.40
C GLY A 246 5.12 2.07 11.83
N TYR A 247 4.79 3.22 12.38
CA TYR A 247 4.05 3.38 13.64
C TYR A 247 2.73 4.10 13.34
N GLN A 248 1.59 3.46 13.62
CA GLN A 248 0.23 4.02 13.47
C GLN A 248 -0.50 4.12 14.82
N ASP A 249 -1.72 4.66 14.80
CA ASP A 249 -2.51 4.95 15.99
C ASP A 249 -2.74 3.72 16.90
N HIS A 250 -2.89 4.00 18.20
CA HIS A 250 -3.11 3.03 19.26
C HIS A 250 -1.99 1.96 19.35
N ASN A 251 -0.73 2.37 19.22
CA ASN A 251 0.43 1.48 19.27
C ASN A 251 0.36 0.31 18.27
N LEU A 252 -0.11 0.57 17.04
CA LEU A 252 0.07 -0.38 15.94
C LEU A 252 1.44 -0.15 15.32
N VAL A 253 2.30 -1.16 15.33
CA VAL A 253 3.59 -1.11 14.65
C VAL A 253 3.61 -2.16 13.55
N THR A 254 3.97 -1.72 12.34
CA THR A 254 4.14 -2.60 11.19
C THR A 254 5.62 -2.95 11.02
N VAL A 255 5.90 -4.25 10.91
CA VAL A 255 7.25 -4.81 10.78
C VAL A 255 7.31 -5.68 9.54
N THR A 256 8.37 -5.55 8.73
CA THR A 256 8.66 -6.54 7.68
C THR A 256 9.74 -7.48 8.19
N GLN A 257 9.49 -8.78 8.19
CA GLN A 257 10.46 -9.80 8.53
C GLN A 257 10.93 -10.50 7.26
N ARG A 258 12.24 -10.42 6.97
CA ARG A 258 12.88 -11.11 5.83
C ARG A 258 13.22 -12.54 6.25
N LEU A 259 12.54 -13.52 5.67
CA LEU A 259 12.65 -14.93 6.04
C LEU A 259 13.59 -15.71 5.14
N THR A 260 13.66 -15.40 3.84
CA THR A 260 14.48 -16.20 2.90
C THR A 260 15.43 -15.37 2.03
N ASP A 261 15.47 -14.04 2.16
CA ASP A 261 16.37 -13.19 1.35
C ASP A 261 17.85 -13.54 1.52
N HIS A 262 18.24 -14.06 2.70
CA HIS A 262 19.60 -14.50 3.02
C HIS A 262 19.95 -15.90 2.49
N LEU A 263 19.01 -16.58 1.83
CA LEU A 263 19.20 -17.91 1.24
C LEU A 263 19.46 -17.81 -0.27
N PRO A 264 20.25 -18.73 -0.84
CA PRO A 264 20.35 -18.88 -2.30
C PRO A 264 18.99 -19.01 -2.95
N VAL A 265 18.78 -18.37 -4.10
CA VAL A 265 17.50 -18.39 -4.83
C VAL A 265 16.97 -19.81 -5.03
N SER A 266 17.84 -20.77 -5.36
CA SER A 266 17.49 -22.18 -5.55
C SER A 266 17.01 -22.91 -4.28
N GLN A 267 17.24 -22.33 -3.10
CA GLN A 267 16.87 -22.89 -1.80
C GLN A 267 15.67 -22.18 -1.17
N ARG A 268 15.22 -21.05 -1.74
CA ARG A 268 14.07 -20.31 -1.22
C ARG A 268 12.79 -21.14 -1.35
N LYS A 269 12.08 -21.31 -0.24
CA LYS A 269 10.80 -22.01 -0.17
C LYS A 269 9.89 -21.28 0.82
N GLY A 270 8.59 -21.27 0.53
CA GLY A 270 7.61 -20.63 1.40
C GLY A 270 7.65 -19.10 1.30
N THR A 271 7.36 -18.43 2.41
CA THR A 271 7.25 -16.97 2.50
C THR A 271 8.63 -16.32 2.47
N ARG A 272 8.85 -15.40 1.53
CA ARG A 272 10.06 -14.57 1.46
C ARG A 272 10.07 -13.48 2.53
N GLU A 273 9.02 -12.67 2.57
CA GLU A 273 8.82 -11.64 3.59
C GLU A 273 7.45 -11.80 4.28
N LEU A 274 7.44 -11.63 5.60
CA LEU A 274 6.24 -11.65 6.44
C LEU A 274 5.95 -10.24 6.99
N MET A 275 4.78 -9.69 6.68
CA MET A 275 4.32 -8.42 7.25
C MET A 275 3.65 -8.67 8.61
N TRP A 276 4.27 -8.23 9.69
CA TRP A 276 3.63 -8.22 11.00
C TRP A 276 2.88 -6.92 11.24
N LYS A 277 1.65 -7.03 11.75
CA LYS A 277 0.86 -5.93 12.31
C LYS A 277 0.74 -6.18 13.82
N ILE A 278 1.58 -5.50 14.60
CA ILE A 278 1.73 -5.76 16.04
C ILE A 278 1.04 -4.65 16.82
N ARG A 279 0.01 -5.00 17.60
CA ARG A 279 -0.66 -4.11 18.54
C ARG A 279 -0.04 -4.29 19.93
N ALA A 280 0.54 -3.24 20.49
CA ALA A 280 1.23 -3.31 21.79
C ALA A 280 0.54 -2.45 22.87
N LYS A 281 0.49 -2.91 24.13
CA LYS A 281 0.05 -2.02 25.22
C LYS A 281 1.07 -0.90 25.48
N ARG A 282 2.36 -1.24 25.43
CA ARG A 282 3.48 -0.30 25.57
C ARG A 282 4.52 -0.54 24.47
N VAL A 283 5.14 0.53 24.00
CA VAL A 283 6.24 0.45 23.02
C VAL A 283 7.50 1.08 23.61
N ILE A 284 8.65 0.43 23.46
CA ILE A 284 9.96 0.99 23.81
C ILE A 284 10.76 1.12 22.51
N LEU A 285 11.12 2.35 22.18
CA LEU A 285 11.97 2.66 21.04
C LEU A 285 13.43 2.69 21.50
N ALA A 286 14.23 1.76 20.99
CA ALA A 286 15.66 1.62 21.24
C ALA A 286 16.44 1.62 19.90
N THR A 287 16.02 2.48 18.98
CA THR A 287 16.41 2.50 17.55
C THR A 287 17.80 3.07 17.28
N GLY A 288 18.55 3.46 18.31
CA GLY A 288 19.92 3.95 18.18
C GLY A 288 20.05 5.34 17.54
N ALA A 289 21.23 5.62 17.01
CA ALA A 289 21.56 6.85 16.29
C ALA A 289 22.47 6.53 15.09
N HIS A 290 22.33 7.26 13.99
CA HIS A 290 23.26 7.18 12.86
C HIS A 290 24.38 8.20 13.03
N GLU A 291 25.62 7.84 12.68
CA GLU A 291 26.72 8.80 12.63
C GLU A 291 26.55 9.74 11.43
N ARG A 292 26.95 11.00 11.60
CA ARG A 292 26.88 12.03 10.57
C ARG A 292 28.22 12.21 9.86
N PRO A 293 28.20 12.49 8.56
CA PRO A 293 29.39 12.92 7.84
C PRO A 293 29.76 14.37 8.15
N ILE A 294 31.01 14.75 7.85
CA ILE A 294 31.44 16.16 7.80
C ILE A 294 31.43 16.62 6.33
N VAL A 295 30.94 17.84 6.07
CA VAL A 295 30.83 18.38 4.70
C VAL A 295 32.11 19.15 4.33
N PHE A 296 32.97 18.54 3.51
CA PHE A 296 34.24 19.11 3.04
C PHE A 296 34.46 18.83 1.54
N GLY A 297 35.50 19.42 0.93
CA GLY A 297 35.75 19.30 -0.50
C GLY A 297 36.01 17.86 -0.95
N ASN A 298 35.27 17.40 -1.97
CA ASN A 298 35.33 16.03 -2.51
C ASN A 298 35.14 14.93 -1.44
N ASN A 299 34.30 15.17 -0.44
CA ASN A 299 33.95 14.19 0.59
C ASN A 299 33.19 12.95 0.07
N ASP A 300 32.95 12.84 -1.25
CA ASP A 300 32.25 11.74 -1.90
C ASP A 300 33.16 10.69 -2.56
N LEU A 301 34.48 10.90 -2.53
CA LEU A 301 35.44 10.01 -3.17
C LEU A 301 35.41 8.60 -2.57
N PRO A 302 35.61 7.54 -3.37
CA PRO A 302 35.72 6.18 -2.84
C PRO A 302 36.87 6.08 -1.83
N GLY A 303 36.62 5.46 -0.67
CA GLY A 303 37.56 5.46 0.45
C GLY A 303 37.35 6.59 1.45
N VAL A 304 36.36 7.47 1.24
CA VAL A 304 35.84 8.36 2.28
C VAL A 304 34.62 7.70 2.93
N MET A 305 34.70 7.41 4.23
CA MET A 305 33.74 6.58 4.97
C MET A 305 33.41 7.20 6.33
N LEU A 306 32.29 6.81 6.94
CA LEU A 306 32.01 7.11 8.35
C LEU A 306 32.96 6.32 9.26
N ALA A 307 33.38 6.93 10.36
CA ALA A 307 34.31 6.31 11.32
C ALA A 307 33.72 5.07 12.01
N SER A 308 32.43 5.12 12.36
CA SER A 308 31.68 3.98 12.90
C SER A 308 31.54 2.83 11.89
N ALA A 309 31.44 3.14 10.60
CA ALA A 309 31.40 2.14 9.54
C ALA A 309 32.75 1.44 9.39
N VAL A 310 33.86 2.19 9.41
CA VAL A 310 35.22 1.63 9.41
C VAL A 310 35.42 0.69 10.60
N SER A 311 35.04 1.12 11.79
CA SER A 311 35.12 0.29 13.01
C SER A 311 34.26 -0.96 12.89
N THR A 312 33.06 -0.84 12.31
CA THR A 312 32.18 -1.98 12.01
C THR A 312 32.84 -2.97 11.06
N TYR A 313 33.45 -2.50 9.95
CA TYR A 313 34.16 -3.37 9.02
C TYR A 313 35.33 -4.11 9.66
N LEU A 314 36.08 -3.45 10.54
CA LEU A 314 37.16 -4.06 11.30
C LEU A 314 36.65 -5.15 12.26
N HIS A 315 35.71 -4.81 13.14
CA HIS A 315 35.31 -5.71 14.23
C HIS A 315 34.31 -6.79 13.79
N ARG A 316 33.29 -6.43 12.99
CA ARG A 316 32.27 -7.40 12.54
C ARG A 316 32.72 -8.24 11.36
N TYR A 317 33.52 -7.70 10.45
CA TYR A 317 33.81 -8.39 9.18
C TYR A 317 35.30 -8.69 8.99
N ALA A 318 36.16 -8.29 9.93
CA ALA A 318 37.61 -8.44 9.84
C ALA A 318 38.17 -7.85 8.53
N VAL A 319 37.65 -6.70 8.10
CA VAL A 319 38.07 -6.00 6.88
C VAL A 319 38.77 -4.72 7.26
N LEU A 320 39.96 -4.49 6.71
CA LEU A 320 40.74 -3.26 6.86
C LEU A 320 40.49 -2.34 5.66
N PRO A 321 39.64 -1.30 5.75
CA PRO A 321 39.26 -0.50 4.59
C PRO A 321 40.39 0.34 3.98
N GLY A 322 41.45 0.62 4.76
CA GLY A 322 42.66 1.30 4.30
C GLY A 322 43.83 1.09 5.26
N ARG A 323 45.05 1.29 4.76
CA ARG A 323 46.30 1.05 5.51
C ARG A 323 47.00 2.35 5.92
N ASP A 324 46.72 3.45 5.23
CA ASP A 324 47.20 4.79 5.56
C ASP A 324 45.98 5.70 5.69
N ALA A 325 45.50 5.85 6.92
CA ALA A 325 44.20 6.41 7.22
C ALA A 325 44.31 7.80 7.84
N VAL A 326 43.47 8.71 7.36
CA VAL A 326 43.21 9.98 8.01
C VAL A 326 41.84 9.92 8.68
N VAL A 327 41.79 10.13 9.99
CA VAL A 327 40.53 10.26 10.73
C VAL A 327 40.22 11.74 10.88
N PHE A 328 39.07 12.17 10.38
CA PHE A 328 38.60 13.55 10.52
C PHE A 328 37.41 13.60 11.47
N THR A 329 37.59 14.16 12.65
CA THR A 329 36.57 14.10 13.71
C THR A 329 36.42 15.42 14.43
N ASN A 330 35.21 15.72 14.89
CA ASN A 330 34.91 16.88 15.73
C ASN A 330 34.48 16.51 17.16
N ASN A 331 34.61 15.23 17.51
CA ASN A 331 34.17 14.60 18.75
C ASN A 331 35.16 13.48 19.14
N ASP A 332 34.93 12.78 20.24
CA ASP A 332 35.86 11.76 20.73
C ASP A 332 35.66 10.38 20.07
N ASP A 333 34.50 10.09 19.45
CA ASP A 333 34.23 8.80 18.80
C ASP A 333 35.15 8.54 17.60
N GLY A 334 35.60 9.59 16.90
CA GLY A 334 36.60 9.44 15.84
C GLY A 334 37.90 8.83 16.36
N TYR A 335 38.29 9.14 17.60
CA TYR A 335 39.49 8.56 18.21
C TYR A 335 39.34 7.06 18.49
N GLN A 336 38.12 6.56 18.73
CA GLN A 336 37.86 5.12 18.80
C GLN A 336 38.21 4.45 17.47
N CYS A 337 37.73 4.99 16.35
CA CYS A 337 38.09 4.48 15.01
C CYS A 337 39.60 4.56 14.76
N ALA A 338 40.27 5.61 15.22
CA ALA A 338 41.72 5.76 15.08
C ALA A 338 42.48 4.66 15.85
N LEU A 339 42.05 4.35 17.06
CA LEU A 339 42.59 3.28 17.90
C LEU A 339 42.34 1.90 17.26
N ASP A 340 41.15 1.68 16.71
CA ASP A 340 40.79 0.42 16.06
C ASP A 340 41.64 0.16 14.81
N LEU A 341 41.83 1.18 13.97
CA LEU A 341 42.71 1.13 12.80
C LEU A 341 44.17 0.88 13.21
N LYS A 342 44.65 1.58 14.25
CA LYS A 342 46.01 1.41 14.77
C LYS A 342 46.23 -0.01 15.28
N ALA A 343 45.26 -0.56 16.02
CA ALA A 343 45.30 -1.94 16.53
C ALA A 343 45.28 -2.98 15.40
N ALA A 344 44.69 -2.67 14.26
CA ALA A 344 44.71 -3.49 13.05
C ALA A 344 45.98 -3.31 12.19
N GLY A 345 46.93 -2.48 12.63
CA GLY A 345 48.22 -2.26 11.98
C GLY A 345 48.24 -1.17 10.90
N ALA A 346 47.20 -0.34 10.80
CA ALA A 346 47.21 0.82 9.90
C ALA A 346 48.05 1.98 10.46
N GLN A 347 48.58 2.80 9.56
CA GLN A 347 49.09 4.13 9.91
C GLN A 347 47.90 5.09 10.02
N VAL A 348 47.89 5.91 11.07
CA VAL A 348 46.73 6.74 11.39
C VAL A 348 47.18 8.14 11.79
N THR A 349 46.58 9.14 11.13
CA THR A 349 46.64 10.55 11.54
C THR A 349 45.24 11.06 11.84
N VAL A 350 45.04 11.67 12.99
CA VAL A 350 43.78 12.32 13.39
C VAL A 350 43.87 13.82 13.09
N ILE A 351 42.86 14.35 12.42
CA ILE A 351 42.63 15.78 12.20
C ILE A 351 41.43 16.19 13.05
N ASP A 352 41.63 17.12 13.98
CA ASP A 352 40.60 17.56 14.94
C ASP A 352 40.48 19.09 14.90
N PRO A 353 39.29 19.65 14.59
CA PRO A 353 39.08 21.10 14.57
C PRO A 353 39.13 21.74 15.96
N ARG A 354 39.01 20.95 17.03
CA ARG A 354 39.02 21.48 18.41
C ARG A 354 40.41 22.01 18.74
N ALA A 355 40.46 23.21 19.31
CA ALA A 355 41.71 23.87 19.69
C ALA A 355 42.33 23.20 20.93
N GLY A 356 43.66 23.08 20.93
CA GLY A 356 44.41 22.49 22.03
C GLY A 356 44.32 20.95 22.09
N GLU A 357 44.85 20.38 23.17
CA GLU A 357 44.78 18.94 23.40
C GLU A 357 43.44 18.56 24.03
N SER A 358 42.64 17.74 23.32
CA SER A 358 41.43 17.16 23.92
C SER A 358 41.80 16.29 25.12
N LYS A 359 41.11 16.52 26.25
CA LYS A 359 41.31 15.83 27.54
C LYS A 359 40.43 14.60 27.71
N GLY A 360 39.67 14.22 26.68
CA GLY A 360 38.86 13.01 26.71
C GLY A 360 39.70 11.74 26.81
N THR A 361 39.05 10.67 27.27
CA THR A 361 39.67 9.36 27.51
C THR A 361 40.25 8.78 26.22
N LEU A 362 39.49 8.82 25.11
CA LEU A 362 39.91 8.27 23.82
C LEU A 362 41.06 9.08 23.17
N PRO A 363 41.01 10.42 23.11
CA PRO A 363 42.16 11.23 22.69
C PRO A 363 43.45 10.98 23.49
N ALA A 364 43.33 10.86 24.81
CA ALA A 364 44.49 10.55 25.66
C ALA A 364 45.08 9.17 25.35
N LEU A 365 44.22 8.17 25.14
CA LEU A 365 44.63 6.82 24.77
C LEU A 365 45.29 6.77 23.38
N ALA A 366 44.74 7.50 22.40
CA ALA A 366 45.32 7.61 21.06
C ALA A 366 46.75 8.17 21.09
N ARG A 367 46.98 9.23 21.88
CA ARG A 367 48.34 9.77 22.09
C ARG A 367 49.27 8.74 22.74
N ARG A 368 48.79 8.03 23.77
CA ARG A 368 49.57 6.97 24.45
C ARG A 368 49.98 5.84 23.50
N TYR A 369 49.14 5.48 22.53
CA TYR A 369 49.46 4.48 21.50
C TYR A 369 50.17 5.06 20.27
N GLY A 370 50.65 6.31 20.34
CA GLY A 370 51.45 6.93 19.28
C GLY A 370 50.66 7.24 18.00
N VAL A 371 49.35 7.51 18.11
CA VAL A 371 48.56 8.06 17.00
C VAL A 371 48.94 9.53 16.82
N LYS A 372 49.27 9.94 15.59
CA LYS A 372 49.57 11.34 15.28
C LYS A 372 48.26 12.15 15.32
N VAL A 373 48.23 13.25 16.08
CA VAL A 373 47.05 14.13 16.19
C VAL A 373 47.44 15.54 15.77
N ILE A 374 46.65 16.14 14.88
CA ILE A 374 46.77 17.53 14.45
C ILE A 374 45.50 18.26 14.91
N SER A 375 45.58 18.89 16.08
CA SER A 375 44.49 19.70 16.65
C SER A 375 44.39 21.09 16.01
N GLY A 376 43.23 21.74 16.13
CA GLY A 376 42.96 23.04 15.52
C GLY A 376 43.15 23.02 14.01
N ALA A 377 42.74 21.93 13.35
CA ALA A 377 42.90 21.73 11.92
C ALA A 377 41.67 21.07 11.28
N VAL A 378 41.50 21.29 9.97
CA VAL A 378 40.42 20.71 9.18
C VAL A 378 40.94 20.17 7.85
N ILE A 379 40.22 19.21 7.28
CA ILE A 379 40.40 18.79 5.89
C ILE A 379 39.60 19.72 4.98
N THR A 380 40.25 20.45 4.10
CA THR A 380 39.57 21.35 3.15
C THR A 380 39.16 20.63 1.87
N ALA A 381 39.96 19.67 1.41
CA ALA A 381 39.67 18.88 0.23
C ALA A 381 40.33 17.49 0.29
N ALA A 382 39.64 16.47 -0.25
CA ALA A 382 40.23 15.20 -0.62
C ALA A 382 40.57 15.15 -2.12
N HIS A 383 41.65 14.45 -2.46
CA HIS A 383 42.16 14.32 -3.82
C HIS A 383 42.24 12.86 -4.24
N GLY A 384 41.96 12.61 -5.51
CA GLY A 384 41.96 11.27 -6.07
C GLY A 384 41.10 11.16 -7.33
N LYS A 385 41.26 10.04 -8.06
CA LYS A 385 40.50 9.78 -9.30
C LYS A 385 39.41 8.71 -9.09
N LEU A 386 39.82 7.51 -8.72
CA LEU A 386 38.91 6.36 -8.46
C LEU A 386 38.84 5.97 -6.99
N ARG A 387 39.66 6.60 -6.16
CA ARG A 387 39.68 6.52 -4.70
C ARG A 387 40.46 7.71 -4.16
N VAL A 388 40.31 8.00 -2.87
CA VAL A 388 41.16 8.98 -2.17
C VAL A 388 42.63 8.56 -2.21
N ALA A 389 43.51 9.55 -2.37
CA ALA A 389 44.97 9.39 -2.44
C ALA A 389 45.70 10.39 -1.52
N SER A 390 45.12 11.56 -1.30
CA SER A 390 45.62 12.56 -0.35
C SER A 390 44.52 13.49 0.14
N VAL A 391 44.80 14.25 1.19
CA VAL A 391 43.94 15.30 1.74
C VAL A 391 44.73 16.57 2.04
N ASP A 392 44.10 17.72 1.79
CA ASP A 392 44.62 19.03 2.18
C ASP A 392 44.21 19.36 3.61
N VAL A 393 45.19 19.68 4.46
CA VAL A 393 44.98 20.07 5.85
C VAL A 393 45.26 21.56 6.01
N ALA A 394 44.33 22.28 6.62
CA ALA A 394 44.46 23.70 6.92
C ALA A 394 44.24 23.96 8.42
N SER A 395 44.85 25.05 8.90
CA SER A 395 44.60 25.55 10.25
C SER A 395 43.12 25.92 10.43
N TYR A 396 42.59 25.72 11.64
CA TYR A 396 41.22 26.02 11.98
C TYR A 396 41.13 26.62 13.38
N ALA A 397 40.59 27.84 13.46
CA ALA A 397 40.43 28.56 14.72
C ALA A 397 39.18 29.43 14.65
N ASN A 398 38.45 29.54 15.77
CA ASN A 398 37.28 30.42 15.90
C ASN A 398 36.22 30.25 14.79
N GLY A 399 36.02 29.01 14.32
CA GLY A 399 35.05 28.73 13.27
C GLY A 399 35.54 28.99 11.83
N GLN A 400 36.78 29.45 11.65
CA GLN A 400 37.32 29.88 10.37
C GLN A 400 38.46 28.97 9.89
N VAL A 401 38.50 28.73 8.58
CA VAL A 401 39.60 28.03 7.90
C VAL A 401 40.72 29.03 7.61
N GLY A 402 41.92 28.74 8.08
CA GLY A 402 43.13 29.53 7.85
C GLY A 402 44.01 28.99 6.72
N ALA A 403 45.31 29.23 6.80
CA ALA A 403 46.27 28.81 5.78
C ALA A 403 46.39 27.27 5.69
N LYS A 404 46.65 26.77 4.47
CA LYS A 404 47.03 25.37 4.22
C LYS A 404 48.32 25.06 5.00
N GLN A 405 48.28 24.02 5.82
CA GLN A 405 49.41 23.56 6.64
C GLN A 405 50.19 22.47 5.93
N SER A 406 49.50 21.48 5.34
CA SER A 406 50.15 20.35 4.67
C SER A 406 49.19 19.62 3.71
N GLU A 407 49.75 18.72 2.91
CA GLU A 407 49.00 17.69 2.19
C GLU A 407 49.45 16.34 2.76
N LEU A 408 48.49 15.48 3.13
CA LEU A 408 48.76 14.15 3.69
C LEU A 408 48.33 13.08 2.70
N THR A 409 49.21 12.14 2.37
CA THR A 409 48.84 10.95 1.61
C THR A 409 47.95 10.04 2.46
N CYS A 410 46.96 9.40 1.84
CA CYS A 410 46.10 8.42 2.50
C CYS A 410 45.34 7.57 1.48
N ASP A 411 44.89 6.38 1.90
CA ASP A 411 43.98 5.53 1.13
C ASP A 411 42.59 5.38 1.77
N LEU A 412 42.39 5.97 2.96
CA LEU A 412 41.14 6.02 3.69
C LEU A 412 41.00 7.38 4.41
N VAL A 413 39.81 7.97 4.31
CA VAL A 413 39.37 9.07 5.18
C VAL A 413 38.16 8.61 5.98
N ALA A 414 38.33 8.48 7.30
CA ALA A 414 37.25 8.12 8.21
C ALA A 414 36.72 9.38 8.90
N MET A 415 35.47 9.76 8.61
CA MET A 415 34.87 10.99 9.13
C MET A 415 33.88 10.73 10.26
N SER A 416 33.90 11.60 11.28
CA SER A 416 32.98 11.54 12.41
C SER A 416 32.47 12.94 12.76
N GLY A 417 31.22 13.24 12.39
CA GLY A 417 30.53 14.51 12.61
C GLY A 417 29.51 14.50 13.75
N GLY A 418 29.60 13.52 14.64
CA GLY A 418 28.64 13.27 15.73
C GLY A 418 27.41 12.49 15.27
N TRP A 419 26.37 12.44 16.12
CA TRP A 419 25.27 11.47 15.97
C TRP A 419 23.91 12.13 15.72
N SER A 420 23.08 11.45 14.93
CA SER A 420 21.67 11.76 14.69
C SER A 420 20.79 10.64 15.26
N PRO A 421 20.08 10.88 16.37
CA PRO A 421 19.10 9.94 16.92
C PRO A 421 18.08 9.46 15.85
N VAL A 422 17.76 8.16 15.85
CA VAL A 422 16.80 7.57 14.91
C VAL A 422 15.37 7.80 15.40
N LEU A 423 14.84 9.00 15.15
CA LEU A 423 13.53 9.47 15.66
C LEU A 423 12.32 9.08 14.80
N HIS A 424 12.51 8.28 13.75
CA HIS A 424 11.50 8.04 12.72
C HIS A 424 10.20 7.49 13.30
N LEU A 425 10.26 6.42 14.08
CA LEU A 425 9.07 5.81 14.70
C LEU A 425 8.44 6.69 15.79
N PHE A 426 9.26 7.41 16.56
CA PHE A 426 8.78 8.40 17.53
C PHE A 426 7.93 9.49 16.82
N ALA A 427 8.45 10.05 15.73
CA ALA A 427 7.75 11.06 14.96
C ALA A 427 6.48 10.52 14.26
N GLN A 428 6.53 9.29 13.74
CA GLN A 428 5.37 8.62 13.15
C GLN A 428 4.26 8.35 14.18
N SER A 429 4.60 8.13 15.45
CA SER A 429 3.63 8.01 16.55
C SER A 429 2.90 9.33 16.88
N GLY A 430 3.29 10.45 16.24
CA GLY A 430 2.75 11.79 16.48
C GLY A 430 3.66 12.68 17.33
N GLY A 431 4.77 12.14 17.86
CA GLY A 431 5.75 12.88 18.64
C GLY A 431 6.47 13.97 17.82
N LYS A 432 6.86 15.07 18.48
CA LYS A 432 7.66 16.13 17.86
C LYS A 432 9.06 16.14 18.45
N ALA A 433 10.07 16.16 17.58
CA ALA A 433 11.46 16.23 17.99
C ALA A 433 11.84 17.67 18.40
N HIS A 434 12.79 17.80 19.33
CA HIS A 434 13.34 19.09 19.73
C HIS A 434 14.86 19.10 19.54
N TRP A 435 15.40 20.26 19.17
CA TRP A 435 16.84 20.44 19.05
C TRP A 435 17.49 20.59 20.43
N HIS A 436 18.66 19.98 20.61
CA HIS A 436 19.46 20.08 21.83
C HIS A 436 20.87 20.59 21.51
N ASP A 437 21.18 21.85 21.85
CA ASP A 437 22.43 22.51 21.42
C ASP A 437 23.70 21.82 21.91
N GLN A 438 23.74 21.38 23.18
CA GLN A 438 24.94 20.73 23.73
C GLN A 438 25.26 19.39 23.06
N LYS A 439 24.23 18.60 22.71
CA LYS A 439 24.34 17.33 21.99
C LYS A 439 24.38 17.54 20.46
N ALA A 440 24.10 18.76 20.00
CA ALA A 440 23.93 19.19 18.62
C ALA A 440 23.14 18.18 17.77
N CYS A 441 21.97 17.76 18.24
CA CYS A 441 21.08 16.85 17.52
C CYS A 441 19.61 17.09 17.92
N PHE A 442 18.70 16.49 17.16
CA PHE A 442 17.30 16.39 17.56
C PHE A 442 17.12 15.20 18.51
N VAL A 443 16.33 15.39 19.56
CA VAL A 443 15.95 14.35 20.53
C VAL A 443 14.42 14.23 20.60
N PRO A 444 13.87 13.11 21.12
CA PRO A 444 12.43 12.95 21.32
C PRO A 444 11.88 14.04 22.25
N GLY A 445 10.69 14.55 21.93
CA GLY A 445 9.92 15.44 22.79
C GLY A 445 8.88 14.69 23.61
N LYS A 446 7.70 15.32 23.73
CA LYS A 446 6.55 14.68 24.39
C LYS A 446 6.01 13.53 23.53
N ALA A 447 5.92 12.34 24.13
CA ALA A 447 5.23 11.18 23.55
C ALA A 447 3.73 11.46 23.41
N MET A 448 3.15 11.12 22.25
CA MET A 448 1.71 11.26 21.98
C MET A 448 0.94 9.95 22.14
N GLN A 449 1.65 8.83 22.20
CA GLN A 449 1.12 7.50 22.44
C GLN A 449 1.87 6.85 23.61
N ALA A 450 1.46 5.65 24.03
CA ALA A 450 2.07 4.93 25.14
C ALA A 450 3.41 4.29 24.73
N GLU A 451 4.39 5.14 24.43
CA GLU A 451 5.75 4.77 24.06
C GLU A 451 6.82 5.46 24.92
N THR A 452 8.04 4.95 24.88
CA THR A 452 9.21 5.55 25.52
C THR A 452 10.46 5.30 24.69
N SER A 453 11.22 6.35 24.41
CA SER A 453 12.51 6.27 23.71
C SER A 453 13.68 6.14 24.70
N VAL A 454 14.62 5.23 24.45
CA VAL A 454 15.76 4.94 25.34
C VAL A 454 17.10 4.78 24.60
N GLY A 455 18.19 5.18 25.24
CA GLY A 455 19.54 5.09 24.68
C GLY A 455 19.82 6.16 23.63
N ALA A 456 20.61 5.84 22.61
CA ALA A 456 21.08 6.83 21.64
C ALA A 456 19.94 7.50 20.84
N CYS A 457 18.79 6.85 20.67
CA CYS A 457 17.62 7.49 20.05
C CYS A 457 16.96 8.55 20.96
N ASN A 458 17.21 8.50 22.27
CA ASN A 458 16.86 9.55 23.24
C ASN A 458 17.95 10.64 23.36
N GLY A 459 19.04 10.49 22.60
CA GLY A 459 20.24 11.33 22.71
C GLY A 459 21.16 10.94 23.88
N ASP A 460 20.95 9.78 24.51
CA ASP A 460 21.83 9.28 25.59
C ASP A 460 22.88 8.35 24.98
N PHE A 461 24.07 8.91 24.72
CA PHE A 461 25.13 8.22 23.98
C PHE A 461 26.05 7.37 24.85
N THR A 462 25.95 7.47 26.19
CA THR A 462 26.79 6.70 27.11
C THR A 462 26.17 5.32 27.39
N LEU A 463 26.96 4.25 27.21
CA LEU A 463 26.48 2.86 27.31
C LEU A 463 25.87 2.54 28.68
N GLY A 464 26.58 2.87 29.77
CA GLY A 464 26.13 2.57 31.14
C GLY A 464 24.85 3.29 31.52
N GLN A 465 24.70 4.57 31.16
CA GLN A 465 23.48 5.33 31.42
C GLN A 465 22.32 4.83 30.57
N GLY A 466 22.58 4.56 29.28
CA GLY A 466 21.57 4.02 28.37
C GLY A 466 20.99 2.69 28.87
N ILE A 467 21.82 1.76 29.35
CA ILE A 467 21.34 0.50 29.93
C ILE A 467 20.48 0.73 31.17
N ARG A 468 20.89 1.63 32.08
CA ARG A 468 20.11 1.93 33.29
C ARG A 468 18.72 2.45 32.96
N PHE A 469 18.62 3.45 32.08
CA PHE A 469 17.34 4.02 31.65
C PHE A 469 16.47 3.02 30.87
N ALA A 470 17.10 2.14 30.10
CA ALA A 470 16.38 1.08 29.41
C ALA A 470 15.76 0.05 30.37
N VAL A 471 16.48 -0.33 31.44
CA VAL A 471 15.90 -1.17 32.51
C VAL A 471 14.72 -0.48 33.16
N ASP A 472 14.84 0.82 33.48
CA ASP A 472 13.73 1.60 34.05
C ASP A 472 12.51 1.63 33.12
N ALA A 473 12.71 1.84 31.81
CA ALA A 473 11.64 1.83 30.82
C ALA A 473 10.97 0.45 30.68
N GLY A 474 11.76 -0.64 30.70
CA GLY A 474 11.24 -2.01 30.67
C GLY A 474 10.38 -2.34 31.89
N VAL A 475 10.85 -1.98 33.09
CA VAL A 475 10.11 -2.11 34.34
C VAL A 475 8.82 -1.28 34.30
N GLU A 476 8.88 -0.03 33.90
CA GLU A 476 7.68 0.82 33.86
C GLU A 476 6.67 0.37 32.80
N ALA A 477 7.14 -0.08 31.63
CA ALA A 477 6.26 -0.62 30.59
C ALA A 477 5.52 -1.88 31.07
N ALA A 478 6.22 -2.82 31.71
CA ALA A 478 5.60 -4.00 32.28
C ALA A 478 4.59 -3.65 33.40
N ARG A 479 4.95 -2.72 34.29
CA ARG A 479 4.06 -2.23 35.35
C ARG A 479 2.79 -1.60 34.76
N ALA A 480 2.95 -0.69 33.81
CA ALA A 480 1.84 -0.03 33.12
C ALA A 480 0.96 -1.01 32.32
N ALA A 481 1.51 -2.15 31.90
CA ALA A 481 0.76 -3.23 31.26
C ALA A 481 0.01 -4.15 32.25
N GLY A 482 0.19 -3.96 33.57
CA GLY A 482 -0.52 -4.65 34.65
C GLY A 482 0.30 -5.71 35.40
N TYR A 483 1.62 -5.76 35.23
CA TYR A 483 2.47 -6.81 35.82
C TYR A 483 3.16 -6.38 37.11
N ILE A 484 3.39 -7.35 38.00
CA ILE A 484 4.24 -7.16 39.18
C ILE A 484 5.70 -7.29 38.73
N VAL A 485 6.46 -6.22 38.88
CA VAL A 485 7.79 -6.09 38.27
C VAL A 485 8.91 -6.42 39.24
N LYS A 486 9.89 -7.18 38.74
CA LYS A 486 11.19 -7.39 39.38
C LYS A 486 12.24 -6.63 38.60
N ARG A 487 13.09 -5.88 39.31
CA ARG A 487 14.20 -5.16 38.67
C ARG A 487 15.40 -6.11 38.51
N PRO A 488 16.01 -6.21 37.32
CA PRO A 488 17.26 -6.96 37.16
C PRO A 488 18.42 -6.27 37.90
N ASN A 489 19.47 -7.05 38.20
CA ASN A 489 20.69 -6.52 38.81
C ASN A 489 21.33 -5.46 37.89
N ALA A 490 21.86 -4.40 38.49
CA ALA A 490 22.60 -3.39 37.77
C ALA A 490 23.91 -3.96 37.22
N VAL A 491 24.20 -3.67 35.95
CA VAL A 491 25.48 -4.00 35.32
C VAL A 491 26.48 -2.87 35.50
N GLN A 492 27.76 -3.23 35.60
CA GLN A 492 28.87 -2.28 35.66
C GLN A 492 29.44 -2.05 34.26
N VAL A 493 29.55 -0.78 33.87
CA VAL A 493 30.15 -0.36 32.61
C VAL A 493 31.18 0.71 32.93
N ALA A 494 32.38 0.61 32.37
CA ALA A 494 33.42 1.62 32.54
C ALA A 494 32.95 2.95 31.94
N GLU A 495 32.99 4.02 32.73
CA GLU A 495 32.65 5.36 32.24
C GLU A 495 33.80 5.93 31.39
N ILE A 496 33.46 6.37 30.18
CA ILE A 496 34.38 7.06 29.29
C ILE A 496 34.06 8.55 29.40
N SER A 497 35.01 9.33 29.91
CA SER A 497 34.89 10.79 29.87
C SER A 497 35.18 11.28 28.46
N GLU A 498 34.24 12.01 27.87
CA GLU A 498 34.37 12.63 26.56
C GLU A 498 34.54 14.15 26.69
N ALA A 499 35.35 14.72 25.81
CA ALA A 499 35.42 16.16 25.63
C ALA A 499 34.21 16.67 24.84
N LYS A 500 33.80 17.92 25.10
CA LYS A 500 32.71 18.57 24.38
C LYS A 500 32.95 18.54 22.86
N MET A 501 31.96 18.06 22.10
CA MET A 501 31.98 18.12 20.64
C MET A 501 31.93 19.57 20.16
N GLN A 502 32.64 19.87 19.07
CA GLN A 502 32.52 21.13 18.34
C GLN A 502 31.72 20.91 17.05
N PRO A 503 30.46 21.38 16.95
CA PRO A 503 29.67 21.20 15.72
C PRO A 503 30.39 21.78 14.50
N LEU A 504 30.54 20.96 13.45
CA LEU A 504 31.21 21.33 12.20
C LEU A 504 30.37 20.83 11.02
N TRP A 505 29.40 21.65 10.62
CA TRP A 505 28.42 21.31 9.59
C TRP A 505 28.96 21.47 8.17
N LEU A 506 29.90 22.40 7.99
CA LEU A 506 30.50 22.76 6.71
C LEU A 506 31.95 23.22 6.97
N VAL A 507 32.91 22.61 6.29
CA VAL A 507 34.28 23.11 6.26
C VAL A 507 34.35 24.28 5.30
N GLY A 508 34.75 25.44 5.82
CA GLY A 508 34.70 26.69 5.07
C GLY A 508 33.30 27.31 5.02
N GLY A 509 33.22 28.54 4.51
CA GLY A 509 31.95 29.24 4.34
C GLY A 509 31.38 29.10 2.92
N ARG A 510 30.37 29.93 2.63
CA ARG A 510 29.74 30.05 1.31
C ARG A 510 30.74 30.18 0.16
N GLU A 511 31.83 30.93 0.36
CA GLU A 511 32.82 31.14 -0.69
C GLU A 511 33.50 29.82 -1.10
N LEU A 512 34.00 29.04 -0.14
CA LEU A 512 34.64 27.76 -0.42
C LEU A 512 33.64 26.77 -1.02
N ALA A 513 32.40 26.75 -0.53
CA ALA A 513 31.35 25.89 -1.07
C ALA A 513 31.00 26.19 -2.53
N THR A 514 31.04 27.46 -2.93
CA THR A 514 30.62 27.89 -4.28
C THR A 514 31.76 27.98 -5.29
N ARG A 515 33.01 28.16 -4.84
CA ARG A 515 34.19 28.32 -5.72
C ARG A 515 35.19 27.18 -5.61
N GLY A 516 35.17 26.43 -4.52
CA GLY A 516 36.08 25.31 -4.25
C GLY A 516 35.58 23.97 -4.80
N PRO A 517 36.23 22.86 -4.39
CA PRO A 517 35.77 21.51 -4.71
C PRO A 517 34.35 21.27 -4.16
N LYS A 518 33.57 20.41 -4.84
CA LYS A 518 32.19 20.11 -4.42
C LYS A 518 32.17 19.50 -3.01
N GLN A 519 31.30 20.03 -2.15
CA GLN A 519 31.09 19.53 -0.79
C GLN A 519 29.70 18.91 -0.69
N PHE A 520 29.60 17.59 -0.66
CA PHE A 520 28.32 16.87 -0.73
C PHE A 520 27.63 16.79 0.64
N VAL A 521 26.33 17.03 0.62
CA VAL A 521 25.41 16.94 1.76
C VAL A 521 24.52 15.72 1.59
N ASP A 522 23.92 15.55 0.39
CA ASP A 522 23.22 14.32 -0.01
C ASP A 522 24.08 13.59 -1.04
N PHE A 523 24.54 12.42 -0.64
CA PHE A 523 25.42 11.59 -1.46
C PHE A 523 24.65 10.99 -2.64
N GLN A 524 23.46 10.40 -2.42
CA GLN A 524 22.75 9.65 -3.45
C GLN A 524 22.25 10.57 -4.56
N ASN A 525 21.69 11.73 -4.18
CA ASN A 525 21.10 12.69 -5.12
C ASN A 525 22.06 13.80 -5.57
N ASP A 526 23.35 13.68 -5.25
CA ASP A 526 24.39 14.62 -5.67
C ASP A 526 24.14 16.08 -5.21
N VAL A 527 23.50 16.28 -4.05
CA VAL A 527 23.24 17.63 -3.52
C VAL A 527 24.44 18.13 -2.74
N SER A 528 24.96 19.29 -3.13
CA SER A 528 26.10 19.94 -2.49
C SER A 528 25.70 21.12 -1.60
N ALA A 529 26.59 21.57 -0.72
CA ALA A 529 26.40 22.78 0.07
C ALA A 529 26.14 24.02 -0.83
N ALA A 530 26.80 24.10 -1.99
CA ALA A 530 26.54 25.15 -2.98
C ALA A 530 25.10 25.16 -3.49
N ASP A 531 24.46 24.00 -3.63
CA ASP A 531 23.07 23.91 -4.08
C ASP A 531 22.10 24.46 -3.02
N ILE A 532 22.42 24.28 -1.73
CA ILE A 532 21.63 24.84 -0.62
C ILE A 532 21.80 26.36 -0.55
N PHE A 533 23.03 26.88 -0.67
CA PHE A 533 23.27 28.32 -0.76
C PHE A 533 22.58 28.94 -1.99
N LEU A 534 22.54 28.22 -3.12
CA LEU A 534 21.81 28.65 -4.31
C LEU A 534 20.31 28.73 -4.04
N ALA A 535 19.72 27.70 -3.43
CA ALA A 535 18.31 27.69 -3.09
C ALA A 535 17.93 28.86 -2.17
N ALA A 536 18.72 29.09 -1.11
CA ALA A 536 18.52 30.23 -0.21
C ALA A 536 18.63 31.58 -0.95
N ARG A 537 19.63 31.72 -1.85
CA ARG A 537 19.79 32.92 -2.69
C ARG A 537 18.60 33.16 -3.62
N GLU A 538 17.94 32.10 -4.07
CA GLU A 538 16.75 32.17 -4.93
C GLU A 538 15.44 32.37 -4.14
N GLY A 539 15.53 32.60 -2.83
CA GLY A 539 14.37 32.97 -1.99
C GLY A 539 13.70 31.78 -1.29
N PHE A 540 14.26 30.58 -1.35
CA PHE A 540 13.73 29.44 -0.62
C PHE A 540 14.20 29.46 0.84
N GLU A 541 13.28 29.78 1.76
CA GLU A 541 13.59 29.84 3.20
C GLU A 541 13.20 28.58 3.98
N SER A 542 12.10 27.93 3.60
CA SER A 542 11.62 26.72 4.26
C SER A 542 12.50 25.53 3.91
N VAL A 543 12.89 24.72 4.91
CA VAL A 543 13.60 23.46 4.67
C VAL A 543 12.84 22.55 3.69
N GLU A 544 11.51 22.57 3.72
CA GLU A 544 10.65 21.79 2.83
C GLU A 544 10.74 22.27 1.37
N HIS A 545 10.93 23.58 1.14
CA HIS A 545 11.17 24.12 -0.20
C HIS A 545 12.57 23.78 -0.70
N VAL A 546 13.59 23.95 0.13
CA VAL A 546 14.98 23.60 -0.22
C VAL A 546 15.08 22.11 -0.53
N LYS A 547 14.42 21.26 0.26
CA LYS A 547 14.29 19.81 0.03
C LYS A 547 13.74 19.51 -1.37
N ARG A 548 12.60 20.12 -1.74
CA ARG A 548 11.96 19.93 -3.06
C ARG A 548 12.77 20.49 -4.22
N TYR A 549 13.38 21.66 -4.03
CA TYR A 549 14.14 22.34 -5.07
C TYR A 549 15.46 21.62 -5.39
N THR A 550 16.13 21.10 -4.36
CA THR A 550 17.44 20.44 -4.49
C THR A 550 17.35 18.93 -4.64
N ALA A 551 16.20 18.31 -4.30
CA ALA A 551 16.02 16.87 -4.09
C ALA A 551 16.81 16.29 -2.90
N MET A 552 17.23 17.13 -1.95
CA MET A 552 17.88 16.68 -0.72
C MET A 552 16.97 15.74 0.09
N GLY A 553 17.49 14.59 0.49
CA GLY A 553 16.77 13.59 1.28
C GLY A 553 15.66 12.84 0.52
N PHE A 554 15.66 12.89 -0.82
CA PHE A 554 14.72 12.14 -1.67
C PHE A 554 15.26 10.76 -2.09
N GLY A 555 16.52 10.44 -1.75
CA GLY A 555 17.14 9.16 -2.07
C GLY A 555 16.45 7.97 -1.38
N THR A 556 16.87 6.75 -1.74
CA THR A 556 16.37 5.52 -1.10
C THR A 556 16.81 5.41 0.36
N ASP A 557 17.84 6.15 0.76
CA ASP A 557 18.27 6.33 2.14
C ASP A 557 17.37 7.29 2.94
N GLN A 558 16.54 8.11 2.27
CA GLN A 558 15.67 9.14 2.84
C GLN A 558 16.43 10.22 3.64
N GLY A 559 17.67 10.53 3.24
CA GLY A 559 18.47 11.60 3.83
C GLY A 559 19.01 11.30 5.23
N LYS A 560 19.17 10.02 5.59
CA LYS A 560 19.67 9.57 6.90
C LYS A 560 21.02 10.21 7.28
N LEU A 561 21.88 10.50 6.29
CA LEU A 561 23.17 11.16 6.51
C LEU A 561 23.10 12.69 6.34
N GLY A 562 22.32 13.17 5.36
CA GLY A 562 22.43 14.54 4.86
C GLY A 562 21.48 15.56 5.50
N ASN A 563 20.34 15.13 6.04
CA ASN A 563 19.27 16.07 6.42
C ASN A 563 19.70 17.10 7.46
N ILE A 564 20.40 16.70 8.51
CA ILE A 564 20.84 17.61 9.59
C ILE A 564 21.90 18.59 9.08
N ASN A 565 22.88 18.10 8.31
CA ASN A 565 23.89 18.97 7.69
C ASN A 565 23.23 19.98 6.74
N GLY A 566 22.24 19.55 5.96
CA GLY A 566 21.49 20.42 5.07
C GLY A 566 20.70 21.50 5.81
N MET A 567 20.02 21.13 6.90
CA MET A 567 19.31 22.08 7.78
C MET A 567 20.28 23.11 8.39
N ALA A 568 21.44 22.66 8.87
CA ALA A 568 22.44 23.54 9.46
C ALA A 568 23.07 24.50 8.45
N ILE A 569 23.35 24.04 7.22
CA ILE A 569 23.86 24.89 6.13
C ILE A 569 22.79 25.89 5.69
N LEU A 570 21.52 25.48 5.62
CA LEU A 570 20.41 26.40 5.34
C LEU A 570 20.25 27.46 6.44
N ALA A 571 20.33 27.05 7.71
CA ALA A 571 20.27 27.95 8.85
C ALA A 571 21.39 29.00 8.78
N GLN A 572 22.61 28.56 8.50
CA GLN A 572 23.75 29.45 8.23
C GLN A 572 23.49 30.39 7.05
N ALA A 573 22.94 29.89 5.94
CA ALA A 573 22.67 30.69 4.75
C ALA A 573 21.62 31.79 4.97
N LEU A 574 20.65 31.54 5.87
CA LEU A 574 19.56 32.45 6.19
C LEU A 574 19.83 33.31 7.44
N GLY A 575 20.93 33.09 8.16
CA GLY A 575 21.18 33.74 9.44
C GLY A 575 20.19 33.35 10.54
N LYS A 576 19.65 32.12 10.47
CA LYS A 576 18.70 31.54 11.44
C LYS A 576 19.38 30.46 12.28
N THR A 577 18.76 30.10 13.40
CA THR A 577 19.12 28.88 14.15
C THR A 577 18.53 27.63 13.47
N ILE A 578 19.06 26.44 13.79
CA ILE A 578 18.55 25.16 13.26
C ILE A 578 17.06 24.92 13.63
N PRO A 579 16.58 25.23 14.85
CA PRO A 579 15.16 25.12 15.16
C PRO A 579 14.27 26.04 14.30
N GLU A 580 14.73 27.24 13.97
CA GLU A 580 13.97 28.24 13.21
C GLU A 580 13.84 27.90 11.71
N THR A 581 14.73 27.08 11.14
CA THR A 581 14.58 26.59 9.76
C THR A 581 13.56 25.46 9.62
N GLY A 582 13.19 24.83 10.75
CA GLY A 582 12.25 23.73 10.84
C GLY A 582 12.86 22.35 10.55
N THR A 583 12.13 21.29 10.91
CA THR A 583 12.45 19.91 10.55
C THR A 583 11.61 19.44 9.38
N THR A 584 12.13 18.48 8.61
CA THR A 584 11.32 17.79 7.61
C THR A 584 10.42 16.74 8.26
N THR A 585 9.30 16.44 7.63
CA THR A 585 8.37 15.42 8.14
C THR A 585 8.96 14.01 8.01
N PHE A 586 8.99 13.24 9.09
CA PHE A 586 9.28 11.80 9.07
C PHE A 586 8.04 11.03 8.62
N ARG A 587 8.17 10.14 7.63
CA ARG A 587 7.08 9.33 7.09
C ARG A 587 7.44 7.85 7.13
N PRO A 588 6.47 6.94 7.25
CA PRO A 588 6.67 5.56 6.84
C PRO A 588 6.99 5.51 5.33
N ASN A 589 7.80 4.58 4.85
CA ASN A 589 8.46 3.51 5.61
C ASN A 589 9.86 3.96 6.09
N TYR A 590 10.32 3.52 7.27
CA TYR A 590 11.69 3.81 7.76
C TYR A 590 12.79 3.41 6.75
N THR A 591 12.62 2.23 6.15
CA THR A 591 13.35 1.73 4.99
C THR A 591 12.35 1.23 3.95
N PRO A 592 12.72 1.15 2.65
CA PRO A 592 11.85 0.57 1.64
C PRO A 592 11.34 -0.83 2.00
N VAL A 593 10.11 -1.14 1.62
CA VAL A 593 9.43 -2.43 1.81
C VAL A 593 8.90 -2.89 0.47
N THR A 594 9.08 -4.17 0.15
CA THR A 594 8.64 -4.79 -1.10
C THR A 594 7.12 -4.69 -1.25
N PHE A 595 6.60 -4.37 -2.45
CA PHE A 595 5.15 -4.28 -2.68
C PHE A 595 4.44 -5.62 -2.43
N GLY A 596 5.11 -6.74 -2.75
CA GLY A 596 4.63 -8.09 -2.43
C GLY A 596 4.28 -8.27 -0.95
N THR A 597 5.04 -7.67 -0.03
CA THR A 597 4.79 -7.71 1.42
C THR A 597 3.48 -7.02 1.80
N PHE A 598 3.10 -5.93 1.10
CA PHE A 598 1.81 -5.27 1.31
C PHE A 598 0.65 -6.04 0.69
N ALA A 599 0.85 -6.68 -0.47
CA ALA A 599 -0.17 -7.51 -1.09
C ALA A 599 -0.43 -8.79 -0.29
N GLY A 600 0.64 -9.46 0.18
CA GLY A 600 0.56 -10.74 0.87
C GLY A 600 -0.08 -11.81 -0.02
N ARG A 601 -1.24 -12.31 0.41
CA ARG A 601 -2.01 -13.34 -0.31
C ARG A 601 -3.23 -12.81 -1.05
N GLU A 602 -3.47 -11.50 -1.02
CA GLU A 602 -4.59 -10.82 -1.70
C GLU A 602 -4.26 -10.65 -3.20
N LEU A 603 -4.09 -11.76 -3.91
CA LEU A 603 -3.66 -11.84 -5.31
C LEU A 603 -4.54 -12.85 -6.05
N GLY A 604 -4.73 -12.65 -7.36
CA GLY A 604 -5.52 -13.57 -8.20
C GLY A 604 -6.94 -13.75 -7.65
N GLU A 605 -7.36 -15.00 -7.49
CA GLU A 605 -8.70 -15.36 -6.96
C GLU A 605 -8.93 -14.95 -5.50
N PHE A 606 -7.87 -14.59 -4.76
CA PHE A 606 -7.96 -14.12 -3.37
C PHE A 606 -7.92 -12.59 -3.25
N LEU A 607 -7.90 -11.86 -4.38
CA LEU A 607 -7.94 -10.40 -4.37
C LEU A 607 -9.26 -9.88 -3.76
N ASP A 608 -10.37 -10.54 -4.11
CA ASP A 608 -11.70 -10.26 -3.57
C ASP A 608 -12.51 -11.56 -3.50
N PRO A 609 -13.41 -11.76 -2.51
CA PRO A 609 -14.15 -13.02 -2.39
C PRO A 609 -15.05 -13.30 -3.58
N VAL A 610 -15.01 -14.55 -4.06
CA VAL A 610 -15.93 -15.07 -5.09
C VAL A 610 -17.08 -15.79 -4.42
N ARG A 611 -18.31 -15.29 -4.59
CA ARG A 611 -19.55 -15.88 -4.06
C ARG A 611 -20.21 -16.75 -5.12
N LYS A 612 -20.63 -17.95 -4.70
CA LYS A 612 -21.24 -18.99 -5.54
C LYS A 612 -22.56 -19.44 -4.91
N THR A 613 -23.60 -19.63 -5.73
CA THR A 613 -24.90 -20.13 -5.26
C THR A 613 -24.83 -21.63 -5.00
N ALA A 614 -25.84 -22.19 -4.32
CA ALA A 614 -25.93 -23.62 -4.04
C ALA A 614 -26.00 -24.50 -5.30
N VAL A 615 -26.31 -23.90 -6.46
CA VAL A 615 -26.44 -24.58 -7.76
C VAL A 615 -25.30 -24.23 -8.73
N HIS A 616 -24.26 -23.53 -8.25
CA HIS A 616 -23.14 -23.10 -9.09
C HIS A 616 -22.44 -24.25 -9.82
N GLU A 617 -22.19 -25.38 -9.15
CA GLU A 617 -21.55 -26.54 -9.79
C GLU A 617 -22.41 -27.12 -10.92
N TRP A 618 -23.75 -27.11 -10.77
CA TRP A 618 -24.64 -27.52 -11.87
C TRP A 618 -24.50 -26.58 -13.07
N HIS A 619 -24.37 -25.27 -12.84
CA HIS A 619 -24.14 -24.31 -13.92
C HIS A 619 -22.84 -24.59 -14.67
N VAL A 620 -21.75 -24.86 -13.95
CA VAL A 620 -20.44 -25.22 -14.54
C VAL A 620 -20.55 -26.52 -15.35
N GLU A 621 -21.17 -27.55 -14.78
CA GLU A 621 -21.38 -28.85 -15.42
C GLU A 621 -22.22 -28.74 -16.72
N ASN A 622 -23.11 -27.76 -16.80
CA ASN A 622 -23.98 -27.50 -17.96
C ASN A 622 -23.47 -26.37 -18.87
N GLY A 623 -22.19 -26.01 -18.75
CA GLY A 623 -21.51 -25.11 -19.68
C GLY A 623 -21.97 -23.66 -19.61
N ALA A 624 -22.46 -23.20 -18.45
CA ALA A 624 -22.76 -21.78 -18.26
C ALA A 624 -21.51 -20.92 -18.44
N GLU A 625 -21.65 -19.82 -19.17
CA GLU A 625 -20.73 -18.70 -19.08
C GLU A 625 -21.15 -17.82 -17.90
N PHE A 626 -20.21 -17.12 -17.26
CA PHE A 626 -20.48 -16.37 -16.03
C PHE A 626 -20.16 -14.88 -16.18
N GLU A 627 -20.96 -14.04 -15.53
CA GLU A 627 -20.66 -12.64 -15.29
C GLU A 627 -20.40 -12.37 -13.80
N ASP A 628 -19.66 -11.30 -13.52
CA ASP A 628 -19.39 -10.81 -12.17
C ASP A 628 -20.43 -9.76 -11.76
N VAL A 629 -21.36 -10.15 -10.88
CA VAL A 629 -22.37 -9.24 -10.31
C VAL A 629 -21.99 -8.89 -8.88
N GLY A 630 -21.17 -7.85 -8.74
CA GLY A 630 -20.42 -7.62 -7.50
C GLY A 630 -19.51 -8.82 -7.25
N ASN A 631 -19.61 -9.41 -6.06
CA ASN A 631 -18.84 -10.60 -5.70
C ASN A 631 -19.45 -11.91 -6.19
N TRP A 632 -20.64 -11.92 -6.81
CA TRP A 632 -21.30 -13.15 -7.25
C TRP A 632 -20.90 -13.55 -8.67
N LYS A 633 -20.62 -14.85 -8.85
CA LYS A 633 -20.60 -15.49 -10.17
C LYS A 633 -22.00 -15.96 -10.53
N ARG A 634 -22.67 -15.22 -11.44
CA ARG A 634 -23.99 -15.59 -11.96
C ARG A 634 -23.87 -16.14 -13.37
N PRO A 635 -24.67 -17.15 -13.75
CA PRO A 635 -24.78 -17.54 -15.15
C PRO A 635 -25.19 -16.34 -16.00
N TRP A 636 -24.36 -16.02 -16.97
CA TRP A 636 -24.61 -14.97 -17.95
C TRP A 636 -25.54 -15.50 -19.04
N TYR A 637 -25.24 -16.68 -19.57
CA TYR A 637 -26.03 -17.45 -20.53
C TYR A 637 -25.53 -18.91 -20.61
N PHE A 638 -26.26 -19.79 -21.29
CA PHE A 638 -25.97 -21.22 -21.43
C PHE A 638 -25.83 -21.60 -22.93
N PRO A 639 -24.62 -21.45 -23.51
CA PRO A 639 -24.40 -21.76 -24.92
C PRO A 639 -24.52 -23.26 -25.23
N LYS A 640 -25.19 -23.60 -26.34
CA LYS A 640 -25.02 -24.91 -26.98
C LYS A 640 -23.80 -24.88 -27.89
N LYS A 641 -23.28 -26.07 -28.24
CA LYS A 641 -22.10 -26.21 -29.11
C LYS A 641 -22.29 -25.42 -30.42
N GLY A 642 -21.41 -24.44 -30.65
CA GLY A 642 -21.39 -23.61 -31.86
C GLY A 642 -22.23 -22.33 -31.78
N GLU A 643 -22.90 -22.07 -30.66
CA GLU A 643 -23.57 -20.79 -30.42
C GLU A 643 -22.60 -19.76 -29.83
N ASP A 644 -22.70 -18.52 -30.28
CA ASP A 644 -22.16 -17.37 -29.58
C ASP A 644 -23.18 -16.82 -28.56
N LEU A 645 -22.80 -15.77 -27.84
CA LEU A 645 -23.66 -15.07 -26.89
C LEU A 645 -25.04 -14.76 -27.49
N HIS A 646 -25.07 -14.16 -28.68
CA HIS A 646 -26.31 -13.67 -29.27
C HIS A 646 -27.24 -14.81 -29.71
N ALA A 647 -26.68 -15.88 -30.30
CA ALA A 647 -27.46 -17.05 -30.70
C ALA A 647 -28.05 -17.79 -29.49
N ALA A 648 -27.25 -17.98 -28.43
CA ALA A 648 -27.70 -18.63 -27.20
C ALA A 648 -28.80 -17.81 -26.51
N VAL A 649 -28.58 -16.50 -26.32
CA VAL A 649 -29.56 -15.59 -25.70
C VAL A 649 -30.84 -15.48 -26.51
N ALA A 650 -30.76 -15.48 -27.85
CA ALA A 650 -31.93 -15.49 -28.70
C ALA A 650 -32.76 -16.76 -28.53
N ARG A 651 -32.10 -17.94 -28.50
CA ARG A 651 -32.74 -19.23 -28.24
C ARG A 651 -33.38 -19.27 -26.85
N GLU A 652 -32.65 -18.88 -25.82
CA GLU A 652 -33.12 -18.83 -24.43
C GLU A 652 -34.34 -17.92 -24.29
N SER A 653 -34.28 -16.70 -24.85
CA SER A 653 -35.38 -15.74 -24.80
C SER A 653 -36.64 -16.29 -25.48
N LEU A 654 -36.51 -16.94 -26.65
CA LEU A 654 -37.63 -17.59 -27.34
C LEU A 654 -38.18 -18.78 -26.55
N ALA A 655 -37.33 -19.59 -25.93
CA ALA A 655 -37.76 -20.74 -25.14
C ALA A 655 -38.62 -20.31 -23.94
N VAL A 656 -38.22 -19.24 -23.23
CA VAL A 656 -39.03 -18.68 -22.11
C VAL A 656 -40.39 -18.18 -22.61
N ARG A 657 -40.41 -17.45 -23.72
CA ARG A 657 -41.65 -16.86 -24.28
C ARG A 657 -42.60 -17.91 -24.85
N THR A 658 -42.09 -18.97 -25.46
CA THR A 658 -42.90 -19.96 -26.18
C THR A 658 -43.25 -21.19 -25.35
N SER A 659 -42.45 -21.52 -24.33
CA SER A 659 -42.67 -22.67 -23.46
C SER A 659 -42.33 -22.38 -22.00
N VAL A 660 -41.10 -22.65 -21.56
CA VAL A 660 -40.65 -22.46 -20.18
C VAL A 660 -39.12 -22.37 -20.14
N GLY A 661 -38.60 -21.49 -19.28
CA GLY A 661 -37.22 -21.51 -18.86
C GLY A 661 -37.08 -21.35 -17.35
N ILE A 662 -35.85 -21.50 -16.87
CA ILE A 662 -35.52 -21.39 -15.44
C ILE A 662 -34.27 -20.55 -15.23
N LEU A 663 -34.31 -19.69 -14.20
CA LEU A 663 -33.21 -18.80 -13.82
C LEU A 663 -32.88 -19.00 -12.34
N ASP A 664 -31.59 -19.04 -12.02
CA ASP A 664 -31.10 -18.90 -10.65
C ASP A 664 -31.19 -17.43 -10.19
N ALA A 665 -32.20 -17.14 -9.37
CA ALA A 665 -32.46 -15.85 -8.75
C ALA A 665 -31.98 -15.79 -7.29
N SER A 666 -31.19 -16.79 -6.84
CA SER A 666 -30.73 -16.91 -5.45
C SER A 666 -29.89 -15.73 -4.97
N THR A 667 -29.31 -14.92 -5.87
CA THR A 667 -28.42 -13.81 -5.50
C THR A 667 -29.14 -12.54 -5.06
N LEU A 668 -30.46 -12.42 -5.29
CA LEU A 668 -31.24 -11.27 -4.83
C LEU A 668 -31.10 -11.12 -3.30
N GLY A 669 -31.00 -9.88 -2.82
CA GLY A 669 -31.02 -9.63 -1.39
C GLY A 669 -32.37 -10.01 -0.81
N LYS A 670 -32.38 -10.63 0.37
CA LYS A 670 -33.60 -11.06 1.06
C LYS A 670 -33.53 -10.65 2.52
N ILE A 671 -34.49 -9.87 2.98
CA ILE A 671 -34.55 -9.35 4.35
C ILE A 671 -35.87 -9.79 4.97
N ASP A 672 -35.77 -10.53 6.06
CA ASP A 672 -36.90 -10.93 6.89
C ASP A 672 -37.22 -9.80 7.87
N ILE A 673 -38.48 -9.36 7.90
CA ILE A 673 -38.94 -8.16 8.62
C ILE A 673 -40.10 -8.58 9.52
N GLN A 674 -39.89 -8.49 10.84
CA GLN A 674 -40.85 -8.96 11.83
C GLN A 674 -41.15 -7.90 12.90
N GLY A 675 -42.41 -7.81 13.32
CA GLY A 675 -42.86 -6.97 14.42
C GLY A 675 -44.08 -6.11 14.10
N PRO A 676 -44.75 -5.56 15.11
CA PRO A 676 -46.03 -4.86 14.95
C PRO A 676 -45.92 -3.58 14.09
N ASP A 677 -44.73 -2.96 14.03
CA ASP A 677 -44.51 -1.75 13.22
C ASP A 677 -43.97 -2.04 11.81
N SER A 678 -43.92 -3.30 11.37
CA SER A 678 -43.33 -3.68 10.05
C SER A 678 -43.98 -2.94 8.89
N ALA A 679 -45.31 -2.85 8.86
CA ALA A 679 -46.03 -2.10 7.83
C ALA A 679 -45.74 -0.59 7.90
N LYS A 680 -45.53 -0.05 9.10
CA LYS A 680 -45.17 1.36 9.31
C LYS A 680 -43.77 1.64 8.74
N LEU A 681 -42.80 0.78 9.01
CA LEU A 681 -41.47 0.85 8.43
C LEU A 681 -41.53 0.79 6.89
N LEU A 682 -42.23 -0.19 6.32
CA LEU A 682 -42.35 -0.32 4.85
C LEU A 682 -43.02 0.90 4.21
N ASN A 683 -43.98 1.54 4.88
CA ASN A 683 -44.54 2.80 4.42
C ASN A 683 -43.55 3.96 4.45
N TRP A 684 -42.56 3.98 5.34
CA TRP A 684 -41.52 4.99 5.29
C TRP A 684 -40.48 4.71 4.21
N VAL A 685 -40.13 3.45 4.00
CA VAL A 685 -39.04 3.03 3.10
C VAL A 685 -39.43 3.10 1.62
N TYR A 686 -40.60 2.57 1.28
CA TYR A 686 -41.05 2.51 -0.10
C TYR A 686 -41.88 3.74 -0.49
N THR A 687 -41.95 4.05 -1.78
CA THR A 687 -42.78 5.15 -2.31
C THR A 687 -44.29 4.86 -2.24
N ASN A 688 -44.71 3.60 -2.32
CA ASN A 688 -46.12 3.15 -2.37
C ASN A 688 -46.65 2.69 -0.99
N PRO A 689 -47.98 2.64 -0.76
CA PRO A 689 -48.54 2.28 0.55
C PRO A 689 -48.49 0.77 0.83
N TRP A 690 -48.35 0.36 2.10
CA TRP A 690 -48.21 -1.05 2.52
C TRP A 690 -49.24 -1.54 3.54
N SER A 691 -49.95 -0.65 4.24
CA SER A 691 -50.83 -1.02 5.37
C SER A 691 -52.01 -1.93 4.99
N LYS A 692 -52.45 -1.88 3.73
CA LYS A 692 -53.59 -2.67 3.21
C LYS A 692 -53.19 -3.91 2.41
N LEU A 693 -51.89 -4.25 2.33
CA LEU A 693 -51.47 -5.47 1.64
C LEU A 693 -51.95 -6.69 2.44
N GLU A 694 -52.77 -7.55 1.85
CA GLU A 694 -53.26 -8.75 2.55
C GLU A 694 -52.14 -9.78 2.79
N VAL A 695 -52.30 -10.64 3.80
CA VAL A 695 -51.40 -11.78 4.01
C VAL A 695 -51.48 -12.71 2.79
N GLY A 696 -50.34 -13.24 2.35
CA GLY A 696 -50.26 -14.05 1.14
C GLY A 696 -50.19 -13.25 -0.16
N LYS A 697 -50.03 -11.92 -0.08
CA LYS A 697 -49.83 -11.05 -1.25
C LYS A 697 -48.39 -10.51 -1.30
N CYS A 698 -47.95 -10.26 -2.52
CA CYS A 698 -46.68 -9.62 -2.85
C CYS A 698 -46.94 -8.22 -3.42
N ARG A 699 -45.98 -7.32 -3.30
CA ARG A 699 -46.05 -5.98 -3.91
C ARG A 699 -44.66 -5.52 -4.33
N TYR A 700 -44.55 -4.96 -5.52
CA TYR A 700 -43.35 -4.26 -5.98
C TYR A 700 -43.31 -2.85 -5.39
N GLY A 701 -42.13 -2.35 -5.05
CA GLY A 701 -41.95 -0.98 -4.57
C GLY A 701 -40.59 -0.39 -4.95
N LEU A 702 -40.55 0.93 -5.03
CA LEU A 702 -39.32 1.72 -5.25
C LEU A 702 -38.85 2.30 -3.91
N MET A 703 -37.56 2.22 -3.64
CA MET A 703 -36.91 2.84 -2.49
C MET A 703 -36.12 4.05 -2.95
N LEU A 704 -36.31 5.19 -2.27
CA LEU A 704 -35.60 6.42 -2.58
C LEU A 704 -34.56 6.75 -1.50
N ASP A 705 -33.50 7.41 -1.93
CA ASP A 705 -32.63 8.14 -1.01
C ASP A 705 -33.30 9.44 -0.55
N GLU A 706 -32.66 10.17 0.36
CA GLU A 706 -33.18 11.45 0.85
C GLU A 706 -33.29 12.53 -0.23
N ASN A 707 -32.58 12.38 -1.36
CA ASN A 707 -32.65 13.27 -2.53
C ASN A 707 -33.82 12.94 -3.46
N GLY A 708 -34.61 11.91 -3.17
CA GLY A 708 -35.75 11.49 -3.99
C GLY A 708 -35.33 10.69 -5.23
N MET A 709 -34.09 10.22 -5.28
CA MET A 709 -33.57 9.40 -6.36
C MET A 709 -33.75 7.93 -6.03
N ILE A 710 -34.06 7.12 -7.04
CA ILE A 710 -34.19 5.67 -6.83
C ILE A 710 -32.81 5.10 -6.53
N PHE A 711 -32.69 4.42 -5.40
CA PHE A 711 -31.45 3.73 -5.02
C PHE A 711 -31.59 2.21 -4.96
N ASP A 712 -32.81 1.69 -4.79
CA ASP A 712 -33.11 0.26 -4.89
C ASP A 712 -34.61 0.03 -5.15
N ASP A 713 -34.95 -1.21 -5.47
CA ASP A 713 -36.31 -1.66 -5.71
C ASP A 713 -36.45 -3.16 -5.41
N GLY A 714 -37.69 -3.64 -5.41
CA GLY A 714 -37.92 -5.07 -5.29
C GLY A 714 -39.33 -5.41 -4.84
N VAL A 715 -39.55 -6.70 -4.57
CA VAL A 715 -40.86 -7.23 -4.20
C VAL A 715 -40.83 -7.64 -2.73
N THR A 716 -41.81 -7.16 -1.95
CA THR A 716 -42.00 -7.64 -0.58
C THR A 716 -43.26 -8.46 -0.47
N VAL A 717 -43.14 -9.65 0.13
CA VAL A 717 -44.26 -10.53 0.47
C VAL A 717 -44.70 -10.31 1.92
N ARG A 718 -46.02 -10.32 2.17
CA ARG A 718 -46.59 -10.36 3.52
C ARG A 718 -46.87 -11.82 3.92
N LEU A 719 -45.97 -12.39 4.72
CA LEU A 719 -46.03 -13.80 5.17
C LEU A 719 -47.04 -14.00 6.29
N GLY A 720 -47.22 -12.99 7.15
CA GLY A 720 -48.19 -13.00 8.24
C GLY A 720 -48.59 -11.58 8.63
N GLU A 721 -49.39 -11.42 9.69
CA GLU A 721 -49.91 -10.11 10.09
C GLU A 721 -48.78 -9.10 10.39
N GLN A 722 -47.70 -9.58 11.01
CA GLN A 722 -46.54 -8.78 11.43
C GLN A 722 -45.23 -9.30 10.82
N HIS A 723 -45.30 -10.06 9.73
CA HIS A 723 -44.16 -10.75 9.14
C HIS A 723 -44.13 -10.54 7.64
N TYR A 724 -43.02 -9.98 7.16
CA TYR A 724 -42.77 -9.69 5.76
C TYR A 724 -41.39 -10.22 5.36
N MET A 725 -41.22 -10.53 4.08
CA MET A 725 -39.91 -10.76 3.50
C MET A 725 -39.75 -9.89 2.26
N MET A 726 -38.73 -9.04 2.30
CA MET A 726 -38.37 -8.11 1.24
C MET A 726 -37.32 -8.75 0.34
N THR A 727 -37.50 -8.64 -0.98
CA THR A 727 -36.41 -8.81 -1.93
C THR A 727 -35.86 -7.46 -2.38
N THR A 728 -34.56 -7.42 -2.64
CA THR A 728 -33.82 -6.25 -3.13
C THR A 728 -33.01 -6.66 -4.35
N THR A 729 -32.39 -5.69 -5.03
CA THR A 729 -31.42 -6.01 -6.09
C THR A 729 -30.24 -6.83 -5.53
N THR A 730 -29.55 -7.59 -6.40
CA THR A 730 -28.37 -8.38 -6.01
C THR A 730 -27.26 -7.49 -5.46
N GLY A 731 -26.94 -6.39 -6.14
CA GLY A 731 -25.89 -5.45 -5.71
C GLY A 731 -26.29 -4.58 -4.51
N GLY A 732 -27.59 -4.37 -4.29
CA GLY A 732 -28.13 -3.53 -3.22
C GLY A 732 -28.32 -4.22 -1.88
N ALA A 733 -28.25 -5.55 -1.80
CA ALA A 733 -28.63 -6.35 -0.62
C ALA A 733 -28.07 -5.81 0.72
N ALA A 734 -26.75 -5.66 0.82
CA ALA A 734 -26.11 -5.16 2.04
C ALA A 734 -26.43 -3.68 2.30
N ARG A 735 -26.54 -2.87 1.24
CA ARG A 735 -26.84 -1.44 1.31
C ARG A 735 -28.25 -1.20 1.85
N VAL A 736 -29.25 -1.94 1.36
CA VAL A 736 -30.64 -1.82 1.81
C VAL A 736 -30.78 -2.22 3.28
N LEU A 737 -30.22 -3.35 3.72
CA LEU A 737 -30.26 -3.74 5.14
C LEU A 737 -29.61 -2.67 6.02
N THR A 738 -28.43 -2.18 5.64
CA THR A 738 -27.73 -1.11 6.37
C THR A 738 -28.56 0.18 6.41
N TRP A 739 -29.26 0.49 5.32
CA TRP A 739 -30.16 1.64 5.25
C TRP A 739 -31.31 1.51 6.25
N LEU A 740 -32.00 0.37 6.26
CA LEU A 740 -33.09 0.12 7.20
C LEU A 740 -32.62 0.17 8.67
N GLU A 741 -31.51 -0.49 8.97
CA GLU A 741 -30.89 -0.48 10.31
C GLU A 741 -30.48 0.93 10.75
N ARG A 742 -29.89 1.73 9.85
CA ARG A 742 -29.57 3.13 10.16
C ARG A 742 -30.81 3.89 10.63
N TRP A 743 -31.90 3.85 9.86
CA TRP A 743 -33.12 4.59 10.22
C TRP A 743 -33.74 4.07 11.52
N LEU A 744 -33.80 2.75 11.72
CA LEU A 744 -34.32 2.18 12.96
C LEU A 744 -33.46 2.55 14.17
N GLN A 745 -32.13 2.55 14.04
CA GLN A 745 -31.23 2.81 15.17
C GLN A 745 -31.07 4.31 15.47
N THR A 746 -31.10 5.19 14.45
CA THR A 746 -30.78 6.61 14.64
C THR A 746 -31.99 7.53 14.64
N GLU A 747 -33.06 7.20 13.89
CA GLU A 747 -34.21 8.10 13.73
C GLU A 747 -35.50 7.54 14.36
N TRP A 748 -35.69 6.22 14.31
CA TRP A 748 -36.91 5.55 14.77
C TRP A 748 -36.65 4.43 15.79
N PRO A 749 -35.89 4.67 16.88
CA PRO A 749 -35.53 3.64 17.86
C PRO A 749 -36.74 3.04 18.60
N ASP A 750 -37.87 3.73 18.62
CA ASP A 750 -39.11 3.26 19.25
C ASP A 750 -39.94 2.33 18.35
N MET A 751 -39.61 2.18 17.05
CA MET A 751 -40.31 1.25 16.19
C MET A 751 -40.01 -0.20 16.58
N ARG A 752 -41.06 -0.98 16.84
CA ARG A 752 -40.94 -2.39 17.20
C ARG A 752 -40.86 -3.25 15.95
N VAL A 753 -39.71 -3.20 15.28
CA VAL A 753 -39.38 -4.02 14.10
C VAL A 753 -38.01 -4.66 14.29
N ARG A 754 -37.86 -5.89 13.81
CA ARG A 754 -36.59 -6.63 13.75
C ARG A 754 -36.32 -7.03 12.32
N LEU A 755 -35.06 -6.90 11.92
CA LEU A 755 -34.59 -7.23 10.58
C LEU A 755 -33.58 -8.38 10.67
N ALA A 756 -33.62 -9.29 9.70
CA ALA A 756 -32.59 -10.29 9.52
C ALA A 756 -32.30 -10.46 8.03
N SER A 757 -31.03 -10.47 7.63
CA SER A 757 -30.69 -10.93 6.29
C SER A 757 -30.94 -12.44 6.21
N VAL A 758 -31.79 -12.83 5.27
CA VAL A 758 -32.03 -14.24 4.90
C VAL A 758 -31.58 -14.49 3.45
N THR A 759 -30.72 -13.61 2.92
CA THR A 759 -30.20 -13.65 1.54
C THR A 759 -29.61 -15.00 1.20
N ASP A 760 -28.72 -15.51 2.06
CA ASP A 760 -27.98 -16.75 1.84
C ASP A 760 -28.72 -17.99 2.38
N HIS A 761 -29.84 -17.77 3.09
CA HIS A 761 -30.66 -18.86 3.62
C HIS A 761 -31.52 -19.50 2.52
N TRP A 762 -31.98 -18.69 1.56
CA TRP A 762 -32.89 -19.12 0.50
C TRP A 762 -32.19 -19.20 -0.85
N ALA A 763 -32.23 -20.37 -1.48
CA ALA A 763 -32.08 -20.50 -2.92
C ALA A 763 -33.42 -20.17 -3.59
N THR A 764 -33.38 -19.49 -4.74
CA THR A 764 -34.58 -19.01 -5.44
C THR A 764 -34.47 -19.35 -6.92
N PHE A 765 -35.47 -20.07 -7.44
CA PHE A 765 -35.51 -20.47 -8.84
C PHE A 765 -36.76 -19.88 -9.50
N ALA A 766 -36.56 -19.01 -10.49
CA ALA A 766 -37.64 -18.44 -11.27
C ALA A 766 -37.97 -19.39 -12.43
N VAL A 767 -39.13 -20.05 -12.36
CA VAL A 767 -39.66 -20.89 -13.45
C VAL A 767 -40.64 -20.04 -14.25
N VAL A 768 -40.27 -19.72 -15.50
CA VAL A 768 -40.85 -18.61 -16.27
C VAL A 768 -41.33 -19.10 -17.64
N GLY A 769 -42.54 -18.72 -18.04
CA GLY A 769 -43.13 -19.07 -19.33
C GLY A 769 -44.53 -19.68 -19.20
N PRO A 770 -45.28 -19.82 -20.30
CA PRO A 770 -46.64 -20.37 -20.28
C PRO A 770 -46.75 -21.79 -19.70
N ASN A 771 -45.72 -22.62 -19.82
CA ASN A 771 -45.72 -23.98 -19.26
C ASN A 771 -45.17 -24.07 -17.82
N SER A 772 -44.76 -22.95 -17.20
CA SER A 772 -44.22 -22.93 -15.83
C SER A 772 -45.15 -23.58 -14.79
N ARG A 773 -46.47 -23.36 -14.92
CA ARG A 773 -47.50 -24.02 -14.08
C ARG A 773 -47.43 -25.53 -14.16
N LYS A 774 -47.36 -26.07 -15.38
CA LYS A 774 -47.34 -27.53 -15.63
C LYS A 774 -46.09 -28.18 -15.06
N VAL A 775 -44.94 -27.49 -15.15
CA VAL A 775 -43.69 -27.93 -14.52
C VAL A 775 -43.86 -28.07 -13.01
N LEU A 776 -44.42 -27.05 -12.33
CA LEU A 776 -44.59 -27.10 -10.88
C LEU A 776 -45.59 -28.16 -10.42
N GLN A 777 -46.70 -28.36 -11.13
CA GLN A 777 -47.71 -29.38 -10.80
C GLN A 777 -47.14 -30.81 -10.77
N LYS A 778 -46.04 -31.08 -11.50
CA LYS A 778 -45.36 -32.39 -11.46
C LYS A 778 -44.57 -32.65 -10.19
N VAL A 779 -44.11 -31.61 -9.52
CA VAL A 779 -43.20 -31.72 -8.37
C VAL A 779 -43.79 -31.10 -7.09
N CYS A 780 -44.99 -30.54 -7.16
CA CYS A 780 -45.71 -29.94 -6.06
C CYS A 780 -47.19 -30.32 -6.14
N HIS A 781 -47.69 -31.00 -5.11
CA HIS A 781 -49.04 -31.58 -5.10
C HIS A 781 -49.96 -30.97 -4.03
N ASP A 782 -49.42 -30.11 -3.17
CA ASP A 782 -50.13 -29.48 -2.05
C ASP A 782 -50.44 -27.99 -2.28
N ILE A 783 -50.08 -27.44 -3.45
CA ILE A 783 -50.46 -26.10 -3.91
C ILE A 783 -51.42 -26.20 -5.10
N ASP A 784 -52.56 -25.52 -5.03
CA ASP A 784 -53.45 -25.30 -6.18
C ASP A 784 -52.93 -24.14 -7.04
N PHE A 785 -52.49 -24.45 -8.27
CA PHE A 785 -51.93 -23.49 -9.21
C PHE A 785 -52.96 -22.89 -10.19
N ALA A 786 -54.26 -23.19 -10.06
CA ALA A 786 -55.29 -22.54 -10.85
C ALA A 786 -55.25 -21.01 -10.64
N ASN A 787 -55.49 -20.21 -11.68
CA ASN A 787 -55.37 -18.75 -11.58
C ASN A 787 -56.22 -18.14 -10.46
N ALA A 788 -57.43 -18.66 -10.26
CA ALA A 788 -58.33 -18.22 -9.19
C ALA A 788 -57.77 -18.52 -7.78
N ALA A 789 -57.11 -19.68 -7.62
CA ALA A 789 -56.53 -20.12 -6.36
C ALA A 789 -55.16 -19.50 -6.08
N PHE A 790 -54.38 -19.20 -7.13
CA PHE A 790 -53.04 -18.61 -7.05
C PHE A 790 -52.90 -17.40 -7.98
N PRO A 791 -53.57 -16.26 -7.69
CA PRO A 791 -53.56 -15.07 -8.54
C PRO A 791 -52.18 -14.41 -8.62
N PHE A 792 -51.97 -13.57 -9.64
CA PHE A 792 -50.73 -12.79 -9.81
C PHE A 792 -50.39 -11.97 -8.55
N MET A 793 -49.09 -11.85 -8.23
CA MET A 793 -48.58 -11.17 -7.03
C MET A 793 -49.14 -11.74 -5.73
N SER A 794 -49.22 -13.06 -5.64
CA SER A 794 -49.52 -13.79 -4.41
C SER A 794 -48.47 -14.85 -4.07
N TYR A 795 -48.64 -15.47 -2.92
CA TYR A 795 -47.69 -16.35 -2.27
C TYR A 795 -48.39 -17.59 -1.68
N ARG A 796 -47.76 -18.76 -1.77
CA ARG A 796 -48.20 -20.00 -1.14
C ARG A 796 -47.02 -20.73 -0.48
N GLU A 797 -47.29 -21.39 0.64
CA GLU A 797 -46.41 -22.38 1.24
C GLU A 797 -46.82 -23.77 0.77
N GLY A 798 -45.85 -24.64 0.55
CA GLY A 798 -46.09 -26.02 0.16
C GLY A 798 -44.78 -26.79 0.02
N THR A 799 -44.84 -27.90 -0.69
CA THR A 799 -43.72 -28.82 -0.84
C THR A 799 -43.37 -28.98 -2.31
N VAL A 800 -42.16 -28.55 -2.71
CA VAL A 800 -41.66 -28.68 -4.09
C VAL A 800 -40.50 -29.66 -4.09
N ALA A 801 -40.61 -30.73 -4.87
CA ALA A 801 -39.63 -31.81 -4.95
C ALA A 801 -39.24 -32.37 -3.56
N GLY A 802 -40.22 -32.48 -2.65
CA GLY A 802 -40.02 -32.95 -1.27
C GLY A 802 -39.43 -31.92 -0.30
N ALA A 803 -39.07 -30.71 -0.76
CA ALA A 803 -38.55 -29.63 0.08
C ALA A 803 -39.65 -28.64 0.49
N ALA A 804 -39.65 -28.23 1.77
CA ALA A 804 -40.49 -27.13 2.23
C ALA A 804 -40.15 -25.85 1.47
N SER A 805 -41.16 -25.26 0.83
CA SER A 805 -40.99 -24.27 -0.21
C SER A 805 -41.94 -23.09 -0.03
N ARG A 806 -41.45 -21.93 -0.46
CA ARG A 806 -42.18 -20.68 -0.58
C ARG A 806 -42.31 -20.35 -2.07
N VAL A 807 -43.51 -20.48 -2.62
CA VAL A 807 -43.74 -20.22 -4.05
C VAL A 807 -44.42 -18.87 -4.21
N MET A 808 -43.85 -17.99 -5.03
CA MET A 808 -44.39 -16.65 -5.29
C MET A 808 -44.69 -16.48 -6.77
N ARG A 809 -45.89 -16.01 -7.11
CA ARG A 809 -46.25 -15.71 -8.51
C ARG A 809 -45.80 -14.28 -8.87
N ILE A 810 -44.48 -14.12 -9.04
CA ILE A 810 -43.77 -12.88 -9.39
C ILE A 810 -43.15 -13.07 -10.78
N SER A 811 -43.20 -12.02 -11.61
CA SER A 811 -42.64 -12.05 -12.97
C SER A 811 -41.85 -10.79 -13.26
N PHE A 812 -40.59 -10.98 -13.68
CA PHE A 812 -39.74 -9.92 -14.21
C PHE A 812 -39.59 -10.00 -15.74
N SER A 813 -40.39 -10.86 -16.40
CA SER A 813 -40.39 -11.03 -17.86
C SER A 813 -41.71 -10.63 -18.51
N GLY A 814 -42.79 -10.50 -17.74
CA GLY A 814 -44.15 -10.35 -18.28
C GLY A 814 -44.84 -11.66 -18.66
N GLU A 815 -44.16 -12.81 -18.57
CA GLU A 815 -44.81 -14.13 -18.69
C GLU A 815 -45.42 -14.57 -17.36
N LEU A 816 -46.25 -15.62 -17.40
CA LEU A 816 -46.53 -16.44 -16.22
C LEU A 816 -45.22 -16.93 -15.60
N ALA A 817 -45.04 -16.72 -14.31
CA ALA A 817 -43.81 -17.08 -13.62
C ALA A 817 -44.05 -17.39 -12.14
N TYR A 818 -43.22 -18.28 -11.61
CA TYR A 818 -43.22 -18.68 -10.21
C TYR A 818 -41.77 -18.71 -9.68
N GLU A 819 -41.52 -17.97 -8.62
CA GLU A 819 -40.27 -18.02 -7.87
C GLU A 819 -40.40 -19.06 -6.75
N VAL A 820 -39.66 -20.16 -6.89
CA VAL A 820 -39.58 -21.24 -5.90
C VAL A 820 -38.42 -20.93 -4.95
N ASN A 821 -38.75 -20.61 -3.70
CA ASN A 821 -37.77 -20.32 -2.66
C ASN A 821 -37.65 -21.53 -1.72
N VAL A 822 -36.45 -22.10 -1.60
CA VAL A 822 -36.14 -23.26 -0.76
C VAL A 822 -34.91 -23.02 0.10
N PRO A 823 -34.74 -23.72 1.23
CA PRO A 823 -33.49 -23.67 1.97
C PRO A 823 -32.30 -23.99 1.06
N ALA A 824 -31.24 -23.18 1.12
CA ALA A 824 -30.14 -23.24 0.15
C ALA A 824 -29.44 -24.61 0.12
N ASN A 825 -29.40 -25.33 1.25
CA ASN A 825 -28.80 -26.66 1.36
C ASN A 825 -29.49 -27.74 0.51
N VAL A 826 -30.75 -27.55 0.12
CA VAL A 826 -31.49 -28.45 -0.79
C VAL A 826 -31.66 -27.87 -2.20
N GLY A 827 -31.08 -26.69 -2.46
CA GLY A 827 -31.25 -25.95 -3.71
C GLY A 827 -30.91 -26.76 -4.96
N ARG A 828 -29.76 -27.46 -4.97
CA ARG A 828 -29.35 -28.29 -6.12
C ARG A 828 -30.34 -29.40 -6.46
N ALA A 829 -30.82 -30.13 -5.46
CA ALA A 829 -31.79 -31.21 -5.67
C ALA A 829 -33.11 -30.67 -6.25
N VAL A 830 -33.59 -29.53 -5.75
CA VAL A 830 -34.81 -28.89 -6.24
C VAL A 830 -34.63 -28.35 -7.66
N TRP A 831 -33.48 -27.74 -7.97
CA TRP A 831 -33.15 -27.28 -9.33
C TRP A 831 -33.17 -28.44 -10.34
N GLU A 832 -32.47 -29.53 -10.03
CA GLU A 832 -32.42 -30.72 -10.88
C GLU A 832 -33.81 -31.35 -11.06
N ALA A 833 -34.64 -31.38 -10.01
CA ALA A 833 -36.01 -31.87 -10.09
C ALA A 833 -36.90 -30.99 -10.98
N LEU A 834 -36.77 -29.66 -10.91
CA LEU A 834 -37.48 -28.72 -11.77
C LEU A 834 -37.06 -28.88 -13.24
N MET A 835 -35.75 -28.99 -13.49
CA MET A 835 -35.20 -29.27 -14.82
C MET A 835 -35.73 -30.60 -15.38
N ALA A 836 -35.75 -31.67 -14.58
CA ALA A 836 -36.28 -32.96 -15.00
C ALA A 836 -37.79 -32.91 -15.30
N ALA A 837 -38.57 -32.25 -14.43
CA ALA A 837 -40.02 -32.10 -14.61
C ALA A 837 -40.37 -31.31 -15.88
N GLY A 838 -39.55 -30.30 -16.21
CA GLY A 838 -39.71 -29.45 -17.37
C GLY A 838 -39.18 -30.01 -18.69
N ALA A 839 -38.48 -31.16 -18.69
CA ALA A 839 -37.86 -31.71 -19.89
C ALA A 839 -38.84 -31.96 -21.05
N GLU A 840 -40.07 -32.39 -20.76
CA GLU A 840 -41.11 -32.59 -21.81
C GLU A 840 -41.58 -31.28 -22.47
N TYR A 841 -41.30 -30.14 -21.83
CA TYR A 841 -41.63 -28.80 -22.29
C TYR A 841 -40.40 -28.05 -22.84
N ASP A 842 -39.27 -28.74 -23.04
CA ASP A 842 -38.00 -28.14 -23.45
C ASP A 842 -37.54 -27.01 -22.50
N ILE A 843 -37.64 -27.26 -21.18
CA ILE A 843 -37.22 -26.29 -20.18
C ILE A 843 -35.77 -25.85 -20.42
N THR A 844 -35.60 -24.55 -20.60
CA THR A 844 -34.31 -23.98 -20.97
C THR A 844 -33.73 -23.17 -19.79
N PRO A 845 -32.55 -23.53 -19.24
CA PRO A 845 -31.87 -22.68 -18.28
C PRO A 845 -31.43 -21.40 -19.00
N TYR A 846 -31.61 -20.25 -18.35
CA TYR A 846 -31.19 -18.97 -18.90
C TYR A 846 -30.49 -18.12 -17.86
N GLY A 847 -29.58 -17.27 -18.33
CA GLY A 847 -28.76 -16.41 -17.47
C GLY A 847 -29.25 -14.97 -17.40
N THR A 848 -28.39 -14.11 -16.88
CA THR A 848 -28.69 -12.68 -16.70
C THR A 848 -28.87 -11.93 -18.01
N GLU A 849 -28.21 -12.32 -19.10
CA GLU A 849 -28.37 -11.63 -20.39
C GLU A 849 -29.79 -11.82 -20.93
N THR A 850 -30.30 -13.06 -20.96
CA THR A 850 -31.69 -13.33 -21.34
C THR A 850 -32.67 -12.69 -20.36
N MET A 851 -32.37 -12.67 -19.06
CA MET A 851 -33.18 -11.92 -18.09
C MET A 851 -33.26 -10.43 -18.46
N HIS A 852 -32.15 -9.81 -18.88
CA HIS A 852 -32.11 -8.42 -19.32
C HIS A 852 -32.88 -8.17 -20.62
N VAL A 853 -32.86 -9.08 -21.59
CA VAL A 853 -33.70 -8.99 -22.79
C VAL A 853 -35.19 -9.02 -22.39
N LEU A 854 -35.60 -10.03 -21.62
CA LEU A 854 -37.01 -10.26 -21.29
C LEU A 854 -37.64 -9.11 -20.48
N ARG A 855 -36.87 -8.52 -19.55
CA ARG A 855 -37.34 -7.37 -18.75
C ARG A 855 -37.37 -6.09 -19.58
N ALA A 856 -36.42 -5.90 -20.49
CA ALA A 856 -36.35 -4.72 -21.35
C ALA A 856 -37.48 -4.69 -22.38
N GLU A 857 -37.90 -5.87 -22.89
CA GLU A 857 -39.11 -6.01 -23.71
C GLU A 857 -40.38 -5.48 -22.99
N LYS A 858 -40.42 -5.58 -21.66
CA LYS A 858 -41.51 -5.06 -20.82
C LYS A 858 -41.27 -3.64 -20.28
N GLY A 859 -40.14 -3.02 -20.60
CA GLY A 859 -39.77 -1.70 -20.08
C GLY A 859 -39.48 -1.68 -18.58
N TYR A 860 -39.20 -2.82 -17.96
CA TYR A 860 -38.80 -2.88 -16.55
C TYR A 860 -37.36 -2.39 -16.38
N ILE A 861 -37.10 -1.71 -15.27
CA ILE A 861 -35.80 -1.10 -14.98
C ILE A 861 -34.85 -2.08 -14.31
N ILE A 862 -33.56 -1.86 -14.49
CA ILE A 862 -32.50 -2.40 -13.62
C ILE A 862 -31.85 -1.20 -12.90
N VAL A 863 -31.95 -1.19 -11.57
CA VAL A 863 -31.27 -0.17 -10.76
C VAL A 863 -29.76 -0.29 -10.98
N GLY A 864 -29.13 0.84 -11.30
CA GLY A 864 -27.71 0.93 -11.65
C GLY A 864 -27.41 0.88 -13.15
N GLN A 865 -28.37 0.46 -13.97
CA GLN A 865 -28.28 0.47 -15.44
C GLN A 865 -29.22 1.51 -16.05
N ASP A 866 -30.52 1.43 -15.75
CA ASP A 866 -31.50 2.45 -16.18
C ASP A 866 -31.63 3.61 -15.19
N THR A 867 -30.93 3.51 -14.05
CA THR A 867 -30.83 4.56 -13.04
C THR A 867 -29.37 4.83 -12.71
N ASP A 868 -28.97 6.10 -12.69
CA ASP A 868 -27.58 6.55 -12.46
C ASP A 868 -27.41 7.35 -11.15
N GLY A 869 -28.38 7.22 -10.23
CA GLY A 869 -28.46 8.04 -9.02
C GLY A 869 -29.04 9.44 -9.24
N SER A 870 -29.49 9.78 -10.45
CA SER A 870 -30.18 11.05 -10.76
C SER A 870 -31.63 10.88 -11.24
N MET A 871 -32.12 9.64 -11.23
CA MET A 871 -33.45 9.28 -11.75
C MET A 871 -34.48 9.17 -10.64
N THR A 872 -35.56 9.94 -10.77
CA THR A 872 -36.73 9.87 -9.88
C THR A 872 -37.77 8.88 -10.42
N PRO A 873 -38.76 8.45 -9.62
CA PRO A 873 -39.88 7.65 -10.13
C PRO A 873 -40.62 8.29 -11.30
N TYR A 874 -40.70 9.63 -11.35
CA TYR A 874 -41.35 10.35 -12.45
C TYR A 874 -40.54 10.29 -13.74
N ASP A 875 -39.21 10.37 -13.63
CA ASP A 875 -38.31 10.26 -14.76
C ASP A 875 -38.44 8.88 -15.43
N LEU A 876 -38.72 7.82 -14.65
CA LEU A 876 -38.88 6.46 -15.18
C LEU A 876 -40.30 6.12 -15.62
N GLY A 877 -41.22 7.09 -15.66
CA GLY A 877 -42.64 6.84 -15.98
C GLY A 877 -43.40 6.07 -14.88
N MET A 878 -42.81 5.89 -13.71
CA MET A 878 -43.35 5.14 -12.57
C MET A 878 -43.97 6.05 -11.49
N GLY A 879 -44.33 7.28 -11.85
CA GLY A 879 -44.95 8.25 -10.94
C GLY A 879 -46.25 7.75 -10.28
N GLY A 880 -46.93 6.78 -10.87
CA GLY A 880 -48.11 6.12 -10.30
C GLY A 880 -47.82 5.32 -9.02
N LEU A 881 -46.57 4.89 -8.80
CA LEU A 881 -46.15 4.22 -7.56
C LEU A 881 -45.89 5.21 -6.41
N VAL A 882 -45.85 6.52 -6.69
CA VAL A 882 -45.59 7.54 -5.67
C VAL A 882 -46.87 7.86 -4.89
N ALA A 883 -46.91 7.47 -3.61
CA ALA A 883 -48.09 7.67 -2.78
C ALA A 883 -48.36 9.16 -2.52
N LYS A 884 -49.59 9.60 -2.83
CA LYS A 884 -50.08 10.94 -2.48
C LYS A 884 -50.49 11.03 -1.00
N SER A 885 -51.01 9.95 -0.43
CA SER A 885 -51.70 9.90 0.86
C SER A 885 -50.82 9.64 2.09
N LYS A 886 -49.52 9.41 1.92
CA LYS A 886 -48.57 9.16 3.02
C LYS A 886 -47.25 9.87 2.76
N ASP A 887 -46.46 10.08 3.80
CA ASP A 887 -45.06 10.48 3.65
C ASP A 887 -44.14 9.26 3.53
N PHE A 888 -42.94 9.45 3.01
CA PHE A 888 -41.90 8.43 2.86
C PHE A 888 -40.52 9.09 2.59
N LEU A 889 -39.45 8.33 2.77
CA LEU A 889 -38.08 8.81 2.55
C LEU A 889 -37.88 9.32 1.12
N GLY A 890 -37.33 10.53 0.98
CA GLY A 890 -37.11 11.17 -0.32
C GLY A 890 -38.31 11.90 -0.91
N LYS A 891 -39.54 11.72 -0.40
CA LYS A 891 -40.75 12.39 -0.94
C LYS A 891 -40.59 13.91 -0.99
N ARG A 892 -40.07 14.51 0.08
CA ARG A 892 -39.83 15.95 0.19
C ARG A 892 -38.93 16.48 -0.93
N SER A 893 -37.97 15.69 -1.38
CA SER A 893 -37.03 16.11 -2.40
C SER A 893 -37.62 16.10 -3.80
N LEU A 894 -38.68 15.30 -4.05
CA LEU A 894 -39.37 15.26 -5.35
C LEU A 894 -39.98 16.61 -5.76
N THR A 895 -40.24 17.51 -4.82
CA THR A 895 -40.81 18.84 -5.09
C THR A 895 -39.77 19.95 -5.19
N ARG A 896 -38.46 19.64 -5.15
CA ARG A 896 -37.39 20.64 -5.33
C ARG A 896 -37.36 21.14 -6.78
N SER A 897 -36.83 22.34 -6.99
CA SER A 897 -36.80 22.97 -8.32
C SER A 897 -36.21 22.07 -9.41
N ASP A 898 -35.16 21.30 -9.11
CA ASP A 898 -34.54 20.42 -10.09
C ASP A 898 -35.35 19.16 -10.43
N THR A 899 -35.98 18.52 -9.45
CA THR A 899 -36.81 17.31 -9.65
C THR A 899 -38.22 17.64 -10.15
N ALA A 900 -38.70 18.85 -9.88
CA ALA A 900 -39.99 19.35 -10.34
C ALA A 900 -39.92 20.05 -11.72
N LYS A 901 -38.72 20.32 -12.27
CA LYS A 901 -38.59 20.99 -13.57
C LYS A 901 -39.14 20.14 -14.70
N ALA A 902 -39.72 20.80 -15.70
CA ALA A 902 -40.06 20.15 -16.97
C ALA A 902 -38.78 19.79 -17.77
N GLY A 903 -38.90 18.83 -18.69
CA GLY A 903 -37.81 18.49 -19.60
C GLY A 903 -36.64 17.73 -18.96
N ARG A 904 -36.83 17.13 -17.78
CA ARG A 904 -35.88 16.15 -17.22
C ARG A 904 -35.68 14.98 -18.17
N LYS A 905 -34.57 14.26 -18.02
CA LYS A 905 -34.37 13.01 -18.77
C LYS A 905 -35.43 12.01 -18.32
N GLN A 906 -36.15 11.43 -19.26
CA GLN A 906 -37.22 10.48 -18.98
C GLN A 906 -36.98 9.18 -19.75
N LEU A 907 -37.31 8.06 -19.13
CA LEU A 907 -37.18 6.73 -19.70
C LEU A 907 -38.18 6.55 -20.85
N VAL A 908 -37.66 6.20 -22.01
CA VAL A 908 -38.38 5.94 -23.25
C VAL A 908 -37.79 4.72 -23.95
N GLY A 909 -38.52 4.20 -24.94
CA GLY A 909 -37.98 3.23 -25.88
C GLY A 909 -37.40 3.93 -27.12
N LEU A 910 -36.45 3.28 -27.77
CA LEU A 910 -35.88 3.64 -29.07
C LEU A 910 -35.95 2.45 -30.00
N LEU A 911 -36.30 2.74 -31.25
CA LEU A 911 -36.34 1.78 -32.34
C LEU A 911 -35.46 2.29 -33.46
N ALA A 912 -34.32 1.63 -33.70
CA ALA A 912 -33.45 1.97 -34.81
C ALA A 912 -34.20 1.80 -36.15
N ASP A 913 -33.88 2.67 -37.12
CA ASP A 913 -34.45 2.59 -38.47
C ASP A 913 -34.07 1.28 -39.16
N ASP A 914 -32.82 0.82 -38.98
CA ASP A 914 -32.43 -0.55 -39.28
C ASP A 914 -32.88 -1.45 -38.12
N PRO A 915 -33.91 -2.29 -38.31
CA PRO A 915 -34.46 -3.13 -37.25
C PRO A 915 -33.49 -4.23 -36.80
N THR A 916 -32.38 -4.45 -37.51
CA THR A 916 -31.36 -5.44 -37.10
C THR A 916 -30.24 -4.83 -36.29
N PHE A 917 -30.11 -3.50 -36.30
CA PHE A 917 -29.00 -2.81 -35.65
C PHE A 917 -29.27 -2.63 -34.16
N VAL A 918 -28.51 -3.34 -33.33
CA VAL A 918 -28.51 -3.16 -31.87
C VAL A 918 -27.65 -1.95 -31.51
N ILE A 919 -28.26 -0.93 -30.93
CA ILE A 919 -27.56 0.30 -30.54
C ILE A 919 -26.63 -0.02 -29.35
N PRO A 920 -25.34 0.36 -29.33
CA PRO A 920 -24.51 0.12 -28.16
C PRO A 920 -25.05 0.82 -26.91
N GLU A 921 -25.10 0.13 -25.77
CA GLU A 921 -25.44 0.74 -24.48
C GLU A 921 -24.45 1.88 -24.14
N GLY A 922 -24.93 2.95 -23.50
CA GLY A 922 -24.15 4.16 -23.23
C GLY A 922 -24.03 5.12 -24.42
N SER A 923 -24.54 4.77 -25.60
CA SER A 923 -24.55 5.65 -26.77
C SER A 923 -25.27 6.97 -26.48
N GLN A 924 -24.67 8.08 -26.90
CA GLN A 924 -25.23 9.41 -26.69
C GLN A 924 -26.34 9.69 -27.72
N ILE A 925 -27.34 10.49 -27.32
CA ILE A 925 -28.49 10.83 -28.16
C ILE A 925 -28.48 12.34 -28.41
N VAL A 926 -28.61 12.75 -29.67
CA VAL A 926 -28.69 14.14 -30.12
C VAL A 926 -29.95 14.37 -30.97
N ALA A 927 -30.40 15.62 -31.08
CA ALA A 927 -31.68 15.97 -31.70
C ALA A 927 -31.75 15.73 -33.22
N GLY A 928 -30.61 15.63 -33.90
CA GLY A 928 -30.54 15.36 -35.32
C GLY A 928 -29.10 15.16 -35.77
N PRO A 929 -28.90 14.88 -37.07
CA PRO A 929 -27.56 14.78 -37.62
C PRO A 929 -26.80 16.09 -37.39
N PHE A 930 -25.58 16.00 -36.90
CA PHE A 930 -24.74 17.18 -36.69
C PHE A 930 -23.40 17.05 -37.41
N GLN A 931 -22.86 18.20 -37.82
CA GLN A 931 -21.50 18.34 -38.31
C GLN A 931 -20.78 19.32 -37.38
N GLY A 932 -19.66 18.88 -36.82
CA GLY A 932 -18.85 19.69 -35.90
C GLY A 932 -18.34 18.87 -34.71
N ASP A 933 -17.50 19.50 -33.89
CA ASP A 933 -16.82 18.83 -32.78
C ASP A 933 -17.71 18.67 -31.54
N THR A 934 -18.83 19.41 -31.46
CA THR A 934 -19.73 19.40 -30.29
C THR A 934 -21.20 19.44 -30.71
N ALA A 935 -22.03 18.65 -30.03
CA ALA A 935 -23.47 18.64 -30.18
C ALA A 935 -24.16 18.59 -28.80
N PRO A 936 -25.25 19.34 -28.59
CA PRO A 936 -26.05 19.22 -27.38
C PRO A 936 -26.67 17.83 -27.24
N MET A 937 -26.35 17.15 -26.13
CA MET A 937 -26.91 15.84 -25.82
C MET A 937 -28.32 15.96 -25.23
N LEU A 938 -29.23 15.18 -25.81
CA LEU A 938 -30.59 14.96 -25.30
C LEU A 938 -30.64 13.88 -24.23
N GLY A 939 -29.76 12.89 -24.29
CA GLY A 939 -29.91 11.67 -23.51
C GLY A 939 -28.84 10.63 -23.80
N HIS A 940 -29.04 9.43 -23.28
CA HIS A 940 -28.24 8.26 -23.62
C HIS A 940 -29.06 6.98 -23.57
N VAL A 941 -28.58 5.95 -24.27
CA VAL A 941 -29.13 4.59 -24.25
C VAL A 941 -28.69 3.89 -22.96
N THR A 942 -29.64 3.32 -22.22
CA THR A 942 -29.39 2.62 -20.96
C THR A 942 -29.34 1.11 -21.13
N SER A 943 -30.21 0.56 -21.96
CA SER A 943 -30.32 -0.89 -22.21
C SER A 943 -30.59 -1.15 -23.69
N SER A 944 -29.97 -2.14 -24.32
CA SER A 944 -30.18 -2.38 -25.76
C SER A 944 -29.91 -3.81 -26.19
N TYR A 945 -30.87 -4.39 -26.91
CA TYR A 945 -30.88 -5.81 -27.24
C TYR A 945 -31.49 -6.07 -28.61
N PHE A 946 -31.18 -7.23 -29.18
CA PHE A 946 -32.00 -7.82 -30.22
C PHE A 946 -33.12 -8.65 -29.58
N SER A 947 -34.38 -8.28 -29.80
CA SER A 947 -35.54 -9.05 -29.33
C SER A 947 -35.93 -10.08 -30.38
N PRO A 948 -35.74 -11.39 -30.11
CA PRO A 948 -36.06 -12.43 -31.08
C PRO A 948 -37.58 -12.62 -31.24
N ILE A 949 -38.39 -12.32 -30.21
CA ILE A 949 -39.85 -12.42 -30.30
C ILE A 949 -40.45 -11.28 -31.15
N LEU A 950 -39.85 -10.08 -31.09
CA LEU A 950 -40.23 -8.93 -31.93
C LEU A 950 -39.52 -8.94 -33.29
N LYS A 951 -38.52 -9.82 -33.46
CA LYS A 951 -37.64 -9.94 -34.65
C LYS A 951 -36.96 -8.61 -35.02
N ARG A 952 -36.55 -7.84 -34.00
CA ARG A 952 -35.90 -6.54 -34.19
C ARG A 952 -35.11 -6.11 -32.95
N SER A 953 -34.21 -5.15 -33.13
CA SER A 953 -33.56 -4.43 -32.04
C SER A 953 -34.53 -3.52 -31.30
N ILE A 954 -34.33 -3.44 -30.00
CA ILE A 954 -35.03 -2.56 -29.06
C ILE A 954 -33.97 -1.92 -28.15
N ALA A 955 -34.21 -0.67 -27.75
CA ALA A 955 -33.35 -0.01 -26.78
C ALA A 955 -34.17 0.84 -25.81
N MET A 956 -33.86 0.77 -24.52
CA MET A 956 -34.34 1.72 -23.52
C MET A 956 -33.33 2.87 -23.41
N ALA A 957 -33.84 4.08 -23.22
CA ALA A 957 -33.00 5.27 -23.15
C ALA A 957 -33.63 6.32 -22.24
N VAL A 958 -32.81 7.23 -21.73
CA VAL A 958 -33.27 8.40 -20.98
C VAL A 958 -33.07 9.66 -21.81
N VAL A 959 -34.17 10.31 -22.19
CA VAL A 959 -34.17 11.47 -23.11
C VAL A 959 -34.81 12.68 -22.45
N LYS A 960 -34.18 13.86 -22.55
CA LYS A 960 -34.73 15.12 -22.04
C LYS A 960 -36.12 15.40 -22.63
N GLY A 961 -37.13 15.39 -21.77
CA GLY A 961 -38.54 15.52 -22.14
C GLY A 961 -39.03 14.36 -23.03
N GLY A 962 -38.46 13.16 -22.86
CA GLY A 962 -38.68 12.03 -23.76
C GLY A 962 -40.14 11.61 -23.90
N LEU A 963 -40.94 11.70 -22.84
CA LEU A 963 -42.35 11.29 -22.86
C LEU A 963 -43.20 12.19 -23.77
N ASP A 964 -42.82 13.46 -23.94
CA ASP A 964 -43.51 14.41 -24.81
C ASP A 964 -43.04 14.30 -26.28
N LYS A 965 -42.04 13.46 -26.55
CA LYS A 965 -41.38 13.29 -27.87
C LYS A 965 -41.64 11.94 -28.51
N ILE A 966 -42.64 11.20 -28.03
CA ILE A 966 -43.00 9.89 -28.60
C ILE A 966 -43.37 10.07 -30.07
N GLY A 967 -42.70 9.31 -30.93
CA GLY A 967 -42.85 9.39 -32.38
C GLY A 967 -41.78 10.21 -33.10
N GLU A 968 -41.02 11.05 -32.39
CA GLU A 968 -39.90 11.82 -32.97
C GLU A 968 -38.69 10.93 -33.28
N THR A 969 -37.90 11.34 -34.27
CA THR A 969 -36.63 10.69 -34.62
C THR A 969 -35.47 11.43 -33.97
N VAL A 970 -34.56 10.69 -33.34
CA VAL A 970 -33.30 11.18 -32.79
C VAL A 970 -32.12 10.56 -33.53
N THR A 971 -30.94 11.15 -33.34
CA THR A 971 -29.69 10.67 -33.93
C THR A 971 -28.72 10.19 -32.84
N ILE A 972 -28.04 9.09 -33.14
CA ILE A 972 -27.09 8.41 -32.25
C ILE A 972 -25.74 8.36 -32.97
N PRO A 973 -24.77 9.24 -32.63
CA PRO A 973 -23.42 9.16 -33.15
C PRO A 973 -22.67 7.97 -32.54
N LEU A 974 -22.02 7.20 -33.40
CA LEU A 974 -21.14 6.10 -33.01
C LEU A 974 -19.67 6.55 -33.05
N SER A 975 -18.81 5.85 -32.32
CA SER A 975 -17.35 6.09 -32.30
C SER A 975 -16.69 5.92 -33.68
N SER A 976 -17.33 5.18 -34.59
CA SER A 976 -16.91 5.02 -35.99
C SER A 976 -17.18 6.25 -36.86
N GLY A 977 -17.88 7.26 -36.36
CA GLY A 977 -18.35 8.42 -37.13
C GLY A 977 -19.69 8.18 -37.86
N LYS A 978 -20.22 6.95 -37.85
CA LYS A 978 -21.57 6.65 -38.35
C LYS A 978 -22.62 7.26 -37.42
N GLN A 979 -23.66 7.85 -37.99
CA GLN A 979 -24.81 8.36 -37.23
C GLN A 979 -26.03 7.48 -37.53
N ILE A 980 -26.68 6.97 -36.48
CA ILE A 980 -27.85 6.10 -36.57
C ILE A 980 -29.10 6.90 -36.22
N ALA A 981 -30.14 6.79 -37.04
CA ALA A 981 -31.45 7.33 -36.70
C ALA A 981 -32.27 6.29 -35.91
N ALA A 982 -32.97 6.76 -34.87
CA ALA A 982 -33.87 5.93 -34.08
C ALA A 982 -35.12 6.72 -33.69
N LYS A 983 -36.27 6.05 -33.73
CA LYS A 983 -37.56 6.62 -33.35
C LYS A 983 -37.81 6.44 -31.86
N ILE A 984 -38.19 7.52 -31.17
CA ILE A 984 -38.64 7.48 -29.77
C ILE A 984 -40.02 6.81 -29.71
N THR A 985 -40.18 5.85 -28.80
CA THR A 985 -41.41 5.08 -28.58
C THR A 985 -41.64 4.82 -27.08
N SER A 986 -42.72 4.12 -26.74
CA SER A 986 -42.91 3.55 -25.41
C SER A 986 -41.74 2.64 -25.03
N SER A 987 -41.31 2.68 -23.75
CA SER A 987 -40.32 1.73 -23.22
C SER A 987 -40.87 0.30 -23.10
N VAL A 988 -42.18 0.11 -23.22
CA VAL A 988 -42.84 -1.22 -23.26
C VAL A 988 -43.01 -1.64 -24.72
N PHE A 989 -42.23 -2.63 -25.15
CA PHE A 989 -42.19 -3.09 -26.55
C PHE A 989 -43.06 -4.32 -26.81
N TYR A 990 -43.30 -5.15 -25.79
CA TYR A 990 -43.98 -6.43 -25.92
C TYR A 990 -45.15 -6.58 -24.93
N ASP A 991 -46.31 -7.05 -25.43
CA ASP A 991 -47.50 -7.37 -24.63
C ASP A 991 -47.91 -6.22 -23.69
N SER A 992 -48.15 -5.04 -24.23
CA SER A 992 -48.47 -3.84 -23.43
C SER A 992 -49.74 -3.98 -22.58
N GLU A 993 -50.65 -4.88 -22.96
CA GLU A 993 -51.88 -5.20 -22.23
C GLU A 993 -51.66 -6.20 -21.08
N GLY A 994 -50.51 -6.89 -21.04
CA GLY A 994 -50.15 -7.83 -19.98
C GLY A 994 -50.93 -9.16 -20.03
N ALA A 995 -51.48 -9.52 -21.19
CA ALA A 995 -52.35 -10.68 -21.31
C ALA A 995 -51.63 -12.01 -20.96
N ARG A 996 -50.32 -12.07 -21.21
CA ARG A 996 -49.51 -13.28 -21.04
C ARG A 996 -49.23 -13.65 -19.58
N GLN A 997 -49.43 -12.71 -18.64
CA GLN A 997 -49.33 -12.98 -17.21
C GLN A 997 -50.50 -13.83 -16.69
N HIS A 998 -51.60 -13.89 -17.44
CA HIS A 998 -52.88 -14.47 -17.02
C HIS A 998 -53.27 -15.74 -17.79
N VAL A 999 -52.34 -16.35 -18.55
CA VAL A 999 -52.61 -17.59 -19.27
C VAL A 999 -53.02 -18.75 -18.33
N GLU A 1000 -54.04 -19.49 -18.73
CA GLU A 1000 -54.54 -20.72 -18.07
C GLU A 1000 -53.74 -21.97 -18.46
#